data_AF-A0A0F9ZKP7-F1
#
_entry.id   AF-A0A0F9ZKP7-F1
#
_cell.length_a   1.000
_cell.length_b   1.000
_cell.length_c   1.000
_cell.angle_alpha   90.00
_cell.angle_beta   90.00
_cell.angle_gamma   90.00
#
_symmetry.space_group_name_H-M   'P 1'
#
loop_
_entity.id
_entity.type
_entity.pdbx_description
1 polymer ?
#
loop_
_entity_poly.entity_id
_entity_poly.type
_entity_poly.pdbx_seq_one_letter_code
_entity_poly.pdbx_strand_id
1 'polypeptide(L)'
;MTSIFNQIQGRVPRRYVALVAFFFFVALFLWSGFDVVPRSPTVGRFKYVPSSYNWAKAKVYHPVKDMKMLPQGTPVTFPKVQLKNHSENQDATSSTRKQAVKNAFIKSWEAYKTHAWGKDQLQPLSGGGKDTFSGWMAQVVDALDTLWIMDLKEDFYLAVKEVAVIDWATTHDNNVINLFEVTIRYLGGLLAAYDLSQEPVLRAKAIELGDALYATFDTPNRLPSHWLDYSKAKNGQQTADDSMSGAAGGTLCMEFTRLSQITGDPKYYDATERIKQFYYRFQNETSLPGLWPVTMNFRDEQLIETRYTIGAGADSMYEYLVKMPVLLGGLDPQYPEMAIKALDTARDYLLYRPMTPKDENILMAGNALVDHGNVQRIYEMQHLTCFAGGMYAMAGKLFKRDDYVDLGSRLSSGCVWAYDSFASGIMPEAADLVGCKKLDGPCPYDETFLPLSNDPRLPPGFVNVKAKHYLLRPEAIESVFYMYRITGDQVWRDTAWRLWENIVRETEVDLAFAIVEDVTVSKGTNGDVMETFWLAETLKYFYLIFDDEGVIDLDEWVFNTEAHPFKRPVVRGFHATRELARGSFEGKNHYERLKVSPDASPAEIKKSFYALSKAHHPDANRSDPHAAHNFSLLSESYTVLSDANRRATYDREVLRLHEHRHHPHHHHASYHSTNPAGGRPPSGLSRRRGTFRGPPPSFYRSGGYGAQAEKRHQAHEESTGGAASGAQTDRANPWNTSAFHHAHHYAGMGPGSDPHHFRDQSVPHFDKAGHTRTHEREDHRRWQRQRRAVGDDGIEFEPQTSLAGHFLIVAGILAATLFVPAVYLQFMRLGRQKKEKES
;
A
#
# COMPACT_ATOMS: atom_id res chain seq x y z
N MET A 1 -46.50 42.32 69.61
CA MET A 1 -45.86 42.94 68.43
C MET A 1 -46.71 42.58 67.22
N THR A 2 -47.63 43.47 66.86
CA THR A 2 -48.74 43.15 65.96
C THR A 2 -48.86 44.23 64.89
N SER A 3 -47.81 44.33 64.08
CA SER A 3 -47.70 45.19 62.89
C SER A 3 -46.52 44.69 62.05
N ILE A 4 -46.42 45.12 60.79
CA ILE A 4 -45.36 44.70 59.81
C ILE A 4 -45.55 43.26 59.25
N PHE A 5 -46.78 42.82 58.99
CA PHE A 5 -47.03 41.64 58.11
C PHE A 5 -48.19 41.82 57.12
N ASN A 6 -48.64 43.06 56.88
CA ASN A 6 -49.89 43.32 56.14
C ASN A 6 -49.76 44.37 55.01
N GLN A 7 -48.60 44.47 54.34
CA GLN A 7 -48.38 45.49 53.30
C GLN A 7 -47.62 45.03 52.04
N ILE A 8 -47.73 43.75 51.65
CA ILE A 8 -47.36 43.29 50.29
C ILE A 8 -48.48 42.38 49.73
N GLN A 9 -49.67 42.96 49.51
CA GLN A 9 -50.70 42.40 48.61
C GLN A 9 -50.75 43.20 47.30
N GLY A 10 -49.59 43.39 46.66
CA GLY A 10 -49.53 43.79 45.26
C GLY A 10 -49.79 42.58 44.37
N ARG A 11 -50.95 42.53 43.69
CA ARG A 11 -51.19 41.54 42.62
C ARG A 11 -50.08 41.72 41.56
N VAL A 12 -49.14 40.78 41.50
CA VAL A 12 -48.17 40.70 40.38
C VAL A 12 -48.99 40.67 39.10
N PRO A 13 -48.88 41.67 38.21
CA PRO A 13 -49.75 41.72 37.04
C PRO A 13 -49.51 40.47 36.19
N ARG A 14 -50.58 39.81 35.72
CA ARG A 14 -50.51 38.58 34.90
C ARG A 14 -49.51 38.68 33.74
N ARG A 15 -49.28 39.90 33.21
CA ARG A 15 -48.28 40.23 32.19
C ARG A 15 -46.85 39.89 32.60
N TYR A 16 -46.45 40.11 33.86
CA TYR A 16 -45.11 39.75 34.35
C TYR A 16 -44.96 38.24 34.55
N VAL A 17 -46.00 37.56 35.05
CA VAL A 17 -45.99 36.09 35.15
C VAL A 17 -45.91 35.46 33.75
N ALA A 18 -46.65 36.00 32.78
CA ALA A 18 -46.58 35.57 31.38
C ALA A 18 -45.22 35.88 30.74
N LEU A 19 -44.59 37.02 31.03
CA LEU A 19 -43.24 37.35 30.58
C LEU A 19 -42.18 36.41 31.17
N VAL A 20 -42.23 36.14 32.48
CA VAL A 20 -41.31 35.20 33.13
C VAL A 20 -41.52 33.79 32.59
N ALA A 21 -42.78 33.35 32.40
CA ALA A 21 -43.07 32.07 31.77
C ALA A 21 -42.57 32.01 30.31
N PHE A 22 -42.77 33.06 29.52
CA PHE A 22 -42.27 33.14 28.14
C PHE A 22 -40.74 33.07 28.09
N PHE A 23 -40.04 33.85 28.90
CA PHE A 23 -38.58 33.79 28.98
C PHE A 23 -38.07 32.47 29.57
N PHE A 24 -38.80 31.83 30.49
CA PHE A 24 -38.48 30.50 30.99
C PHE A 24 -38.67 29.42 29.92
N PHE A 25 -39.71 29.51 29.10
CA PHE A 25 -39.93 28.60 27.96
C PHE A 25 -38.94 28.87 26.82
N VAL A 26 -38.56 30.12 26.54
CA VAL A 26 -37.49 30.44 25.57
C VAL A 26 -36.14 29.97 26.09
N ALA A 27 -35.84 30.14 27.39
CA ALA A 27 -34.62 29.62 28.00
C ALA A 27 -34.60 28.08 27.98
N LEU A 28 -35.72 27.41 28.26
CA LEU A 28 -35.85 25.96 28.11
C LEU A 28 -35.71 25.51 26.66
N PHE A 29 -36.31 26.23 25.70
CA PHE A 29 -36.23 25.91 24.28
C PHE A 29 -34.80 26.07 23.73
N LEU A 30 -34.09 27.13 24.15
CA LEU A 30 -32.68 27.31 23.84
C LEU A 30 -31.81 26.26 24.53
N TRP A 31 -32.06 25.94 25.81
CA TRP A 31 -31.34 24.87 26.53
C TRP A 31 -31.54 23.51 25.83
N SER A 32 -32.80 23.12 25.54
CA SER A 32 -33.12 21.89 24.80
C SER A 32 -32.67 21.91 23.34
N GLY A 33 -32.45 23.11 22.77
CA GLY A 33 -31.96 23.31 21.41
C GLY A 33 -30.44 23.21 21.26
N PHE A 34 -29.69 23.23 22.37
CA PHE A 34 -28.22 23.10 22.37
C PHE A 34 -27.70 21.75 22.89
N ASP A 35 -28.55 20.89 23.44
CA ASP A 35 -28.23 19.47 23.68
C ASP A 35 -28.37 18.65 22.39
N VAL A 36 -27.39 18.81 21.49
CA VAL A 36 -26.63 17.78 20.74
C VAL A 36 -25.80 18.53 19.70
N VAL A 37 -24.61 19.00 20.10
CA VAL A 37 -23.46 18.87 19.18
C VAL A 37 -23.14 17.38 19.19
N PRO A 38 -23.31 16.64 18.08
CA PRO A 38 -22.91 15.24 18.08
C PRO A 38 -21.42 15.20 18.36
N ARG A 39 -21.00 14.58 19.48
CA ARG A 39 -19.60 14.21 19.65
C ARG A 39 -19.26 13.35 18.44
N SER A 40 -18.46 13.87 17.52
CA SER A 40 -18.07 13.14 16.32
C SER A 40 -17.51 11.79 16.80
N PRO A 41 -18.06 10.66 16.31
CA PRO A 41 -17.65 9.36 16.80
C PRO A 41 -16.14 9.22 16.63
N THR A 42 -15.47 8.67 17.63
CA THR A 42 -14.04 8.37 17.56
C THR A 42 -13.87 6.89 17.27
N VAL A 43 -13.12 6.55 16.22
CA VAL A 43 -12.75 5.16 15.91
C VAL A 43 -11.25 5.02 16.17
N GLY A 44 -10.91 4.28 17.23
CA GLY A 44 -9.56 4.32 17.78
C GLY A 44 -9.21 5.75 18.24
N ARG A 45 -8.10 6.27 17.74
CA ARG A 45 -7.59 7.63 18.03
C ARG A 45 -8.08 8.73 17.08
N PHE A 46 -8.86 8.40 16.06
CA PHE A 46 -9.23 9.33 14.98
C PHE A 46 -10.66 9.83 15.15
N LYS A 47 -10.87 11.12 14.83
CA LYS A 47 -12.20 11.70 14.64
C LYS A 47 -12.79 11.11 13.36
N TYR A 48 -13.82 10.29 13.49
CA TYR A 48 -14.50 9.66 12.37
C TYR A 48 -15.73 10.49 11.98
N VAL A 49 -15.88 10.75 10.69
CA VAL A 49 -17.12 11.31 10.12
C VAL A 49 -17.68 10.26 9.16
N PRO A 50 -18.87 9.69 9.47
CA PRO A 50 -19.52 8.75 8.56
C PRO A 50 -19.88 9.44 7.23
N SER A 51 -19.89 8.67 6.14
CA SER A 51 -20.37 9.15 4.84
C SER A 51 -21.83 9.65 4.92
N SER A 52 -22.16 10.71 4.18
CA SER A 52 -23.45 11.42 4.28
C SER A 52 -24.66 10.57 3.85
N TYR A 53 -24.43 9.56 2.99
CA TYR A 53 -25.37 8.50 2.69
C TYR A 53 -24.82 7.15 3.16
N ASN A 54 -25.60 6.44 3.98
CA ASN A 54 -25.23 5.14 4.51
C ASN A 54 -25.68 4.02 3.55
N TRP A 55 -24.76 3.58 2.68
CA TRP A 55 -25.01 2.53 1.69
C TRP A 55 -25.35 1.15 2.31
N ALA A 56 -24.87 0.85 3.53
CA ALA A 56 -25.26 -0.35 4.27
C ALA A 56 -26.77 -0.43 4.57
N LYS A 57 -27.47 0.72 4.51
CA LYS A 57 -28.92 0.87 4.71
C LYS A 57 -29.65 1.26 3.41
N ALA A 58 -28.97 1.21 2.26
CA ALA A 58 -29.62 1.44 0.98
C ALA A 58 -30.73 0.41 0.74
N LYS A 59 -31.78 0.80 0.04
CA LYS A 59 -32.83 -0.12 -0.36
C LYS A 59 -32.28 -1.05 -1.45
N VAL A 60 -32.29 -2.35 -1.19
CA VAL A 60 -31.95 -3.39 -2.16
C VAL A 60 -33.16 -3.71 -3.03
N TYR A 61 -33.01 -3.65 -4.35
CA TYR A 61 -34.04 -3.88 -5.35
C TYR A 61 -33.98 -5.28 -5.95
N HIS A 62 -32.78 -5.84 -6.08
CA HIS A 62 -32.53 -7.18 -6.63
C HIS A 62 -31.86 -8.06 -5.57
N PRO A 63 -32.57 -8.51 -4.52
CA PRO A 63 -31.97 -9.21 -3.40
C PRO A 63 -31.34 -10.56 -3.79
N VAL A 64 -30.18 -10.86 -3.19
CA VAL A 64 -29.48 -12.14 -3.34
C VAL A 64 -30.34 -13.28 -2.78
N LYS A 65 -30.69 -14.26 -3.62
CA LYS A 65 -31.51 -15.43 -3.22
C LYS A 65 -30.71 -16.56 -2.57
N ASP A 66 -29.47 -16.74 -3.00
CA ASP A 66 -28.54 -17.78 -2.54
C ASP A 66 -27.16 -17.14 -2.39
N MET A 67 -26.77 -16.85 -1.15
CA MET A 67 -25.56 -16.11 -0.78
C MET A 67 -24.37 -17.08 -0.70
N LYS A 68 -23.37 -16.88 -1.55
CA LYS A 68 -22.13 -17.66 -1.52
C LYS A 68 -21.28 -17.23 -0.34
N MET A 69 -21.02 -18.19 0.55
CA MET A 69 -20.12 -18.01 1.69
C MET A 69 -18.67 -18.20 1.25
N LEU A 70 -17.73 -17.51 1.92
CA LEU A 70 -16.30 -17.79 1.78
C LEU A 70 -16.01 -19.31 1.93
N PRO A 71 -15.14 -19.89 1.08
CA PRO A 71 -14.75 -21.30 1.18
C PRO A 71 -14.26 -21.65 2.59
N GLN A 72 -14.80 -22.73 3.15
CA GLN A 72 -14.46 -23.20 4.49
C GLN A 72 -13.44 -24.34 4.41
N GLY A 73 -12.38 -24.27 5.22
CA GLY A 73 -11.35 -25.31 5.27
C GLY A 73 -10.09 -24.87 6.01
N THR A 74 -9.09 -25.73 6.02
CA THR A 74 -7.73 -25.36 6.43
C THR A 74 -6.96 -24.92 5.19
N PRO A 75 -6.32 -23.74 5.17
CA PRO A 75 -5.52 -23.30 4.03
C PRO A 75 -4.46 -24.35 3.63
N VAL A 76 -4.23 -24.50 2.34
CA VAL A 76 -3.21 -25.40 1.80
C VAL A 76 -1.81 -24.79 1.93
N THR A 77 -0.79 -25.63 2.10
CA THR A 77 0.60 -25.20 2.02
C THR A 77 1.01 -25.08 0.56
N PHE A 78 1.08 -23.84 0.06
CA PHE A 78 1.64 -23.55 -1.26
C PHE A 78 3.15 -23.81 -1.33
N PRO A 79 3.72 -24.08 -2.52
CA PRO A 79 5.14 -23.91 -2.75
C PRO A 79 5.56 -22.47 -2.42
N LYS A 80 6.82 -22.30 -1.98
CA LYS A 80 7.36 -20.96 -1.76
C LYS A 80 7.47 -20.21 -3.08
N VAL A 81 6.97 -18.98 -3.10
CA VAL A 81 7.12 -18.06 -4.23
C VAL A 81 8.53 -17.50 -4.20
N GLN A 82 8.92 -16.91 -3.07
CA GLN A 82 10.22 -16.26 -2.91
C GLN A 82 11.29 -17.13 -2.26
N LEU A 83 12.55 -16.86 -2.60
CA LEU A 83 13.72 -17.53 -2.10
C LEU A 83 14.27 -16.77 -0.88
N LYS A 84 14.37 -17.44 0.29
CA LYS A 84 14.84 -16.79 1.53
C LYS A 84 16.37 -16.85 1.65
N ASN A 85 17.05 -15.77 1.25
CA ASN A 85 18.49 -15.59 1.43
C ASN A 85 18.82 -14.94 2.78
N HIS A 86 18.80 -15.70 3.87
CA HIS A 86 19.12 -15.23 5.23
C HIS A 86 20.61 -14.87 5.47
N SER A 87 21.37 -14.47 4.44
CA SER A 87 22.82 -14.25 4.53
C SER A 87 23.38 -13.04 3.77
N GLU A 88 22.59 -12.35 2.95
CA GLU A 88 22.95 -10.99 2.52
C GLU A 88 22.39 -10.00 3.55
N ASN A 89 23.19 -9.72 4.59
CA ASN A 89 23.04 -8.45 5.31
C ASN A 89 23.02 -7.34 4.25
N GLN A 90 22.01 -6.47 4.29
CA GLN A 90 21.85 -5.35 3.33
C GLN A 90 23.19 -4.70 3.03
N ASP A 91 23.71 -4.95 1.83
CA ASP A 91 25.00 -4.43 1.45
C ASP A 91 24.90 -2.89 1.32
N ALA A 92 26.03 -2.20 1.49
CA ALA A 92 26.03 -0.74 1.47
C ALA A 92 25.41 -0.18 0.18
N THR A 93 25.52 -0.92 -0.93
CA THR A 93 24.86 -0.64 -2.21
C THR A 93 23.34 -0.69 -2.08
N SER A 94 22.74 -1.83 -1.69
CA SER A 94 21.28 -1.96 -1.58
C SER A 94 20.70 -0.95 -0.60
N SER A 95 21.35 -0.72 0.55
CA SER A 95 20.91 0.32 1.50
C SER A 95 20.95 1.73 0.89
N THR A 96 21.94 2.04 0.06
CA THR A 96 22.04 3.35 -0.63
C THR A 96 20.98 3.48 -1.71
N ARG A 97 20.78 2.44 -2.52
CA ARG A 97 19.76 2.37 -3.57
C ARG A 97 18.35 2.52 -2.97
N LYS A 98 18.03 1.76 -1.93
CA LYS A 98 16.80 1.86 -1.13
C LYS A 98 16.56 3.28 -0.59
N GLN A 99 17.59 3.92 -0.05
CA GLN A 99 17.46 5.28 0.49
C GLN A 99 17.24 6.32 -0.61
N ALA A 100 17.82 6.15 -1.81
CA ALA A 100 17.56 7.02 -2.96
C ALA A 100 16.08 6.97 -3.38
N VAL A 101 15.50 5.77 -3.44
CA VAL A 101 14.06 5.59 -3.74
C VAL A 101 13.18 6.22 -2.64
N LYS A 102 13.52 6.03 -1.36
CA LYS A 102 12.81 6.70 -0.24
C LYS A 102 12.91 8.22 -0.32
N ASN A 103 14.04 8.78 -0.74
CA ASN A 103 14.20 10.22 -0.91
C ASN A 103 13.31 10.78 -2.03
N ALA A 104 13.17 10.04 -3.15
CA ALA A 104 12.25 10.40 -4.23
C ALA A 104 10.78 10.35 -3.78
N PHE A 105 10.40 9.33 -3.00
CA PHE A 105 9.08 9.27 -2.36
C PHE A 105 8.83 10.51 -1.50
N ILE A 106 9.77 10.85 -0.60
CA ILE A 106 9.66 12.02 0.28
C ILE A 106 9.53 13.30 -0.56
N LYS A 107 10.33 13.48 -1.62
CA LYS A 107 10.23 14.64 -2.53
C LYS A 107 8.81 14.76 -3.12
N SER A 108 8.29 13.70 -3.74
CA SER A 108 6.93 13.68 -4.29
C SER A 108 5.85 13.90 -3.23
N TRP A 109 5.99 13.32 -2.04
CA TRP A 109 5.02 13.42 -0.95
C TRP A 109 4.99 14.82 -0.31
N GLU A 110 6.14 15.45 -0.07
CA GLU A 110 6.21 16.83 0.41
C GLU A 110 5.66 17.82 -0.63
N ALA A 111 5.95 17.59 -1.93
CA ALA A 111 5.36 18.39 -3.00
C ALA A 111 3.84 18.25 -3.04
N TYR A 112 3.30 17.02 -2.97
CA TYR A 112 1.86 16.79 -2.88
C TYR A 112 1.24 17.48 -1.66
N LYS A 113 1.80 17.30 -0.46
CA LYS A 113 1.37 17.99 0.78
C LYS A 113 1.36 19.51 0.67
N THR A 114 2.29 20.09 -0.09
CA THR A 114 2.43 21.55 -0.22
C THR A 114 1.52 22.13 -1.30
N HIS A 115 1.32 21.42 -2.41
CA HIS A 115 0.73 21.97 -3.64
C HIS A 115 -0.64 21.39 -4.00
N ALA A 116 -0.95 20.16 -3.59
CA ALA A 116 -2.11 19.41 -4.03
C ALA A 116 -2.87 18.69 -2.90
N TRP A 117 -2.64 19.04 -1.63
CA TRP A 117 -3.37 18.46 -0.51
C TRP A 117 -4.87 18.69 -0.65
N GLY A 118 -5.66 17.62 -0.58
CA GLY A 118 -7.10 17.66 -0.84
C GLY A 118 -7.49 17.35 -2.30
N LYS A 119 -6.52 17.19 -3.21
CA LYS A 119 -6.72 16.78 -4.61
C LYS A 119 -6.33 15.33 -4.84
N ASP A 120 -6.88 14.71 -5.88
CA ASP A 120 -6.53 13.33 -6.22
C ASP A 120 -5.08 13.17 -6.69
N GLN A 121 -4.52 14.16 -7.39
CA GLN A 121 -3.20 14.09 -8.03
C GLN A 121 -2.43 15.41 -7.95
N LEU A 122 -1.10 15.34 -7.98
CA LEU A 122 -0.20 16.49 -8.09
C LEU A 122 0.04 16.85 -9.57
N GLN A 123 0.15 18.15 -9.85
CA GLN A 123 0.69 18.68 -11.11
C GLN A 123 2.11 19.20 -10.85
N PRO A 124 3.16 18.40 -11.14
CA PRO A 124 4.51 18.58 -10.60
C PRO A 124 5.35 19.67 -11.31
N LEU A 125 4.89 20.21 -12.44
CA LEU A 125 5.52 21.34 -13.14
C LEU A 125 4.87 22.68 -12.73
N SER A 126 3.55 22.74 -12.63
CA SER A 126 2.83 23.97 -12.26
C SER A 126 2.68 24.18 -10.76
N GLY A 127 2.82 23.13 -9.94
CA GLY A 127 2.48 23.16 -8.52
C GLY A 127 0.96 23.26 -8.28
N GLY A 128 0.15 22.78 -9.22
CA GLY A 128 -1.29 22.61 -9.10
C GLY A 128 -1.70 21.22 -8.60
N GLY A 129 -3.01 20.95 -8.61
CA GLY A 129 -3.57 19.64 -8.27
C GLY A 129 -4.85 19.37 -9.05
N LYS A 130 -5.05 18.10 -9.40
CA LYS A 130 -6.11 17.63 -10.31
C LYS A 130 -6.97 16.59 -9.60
N ASP A 131 -8.28 16.63 -9.86
CA ASP A 131 -9.22 15.57 -9.47
C ASP A 131 -9.53 14.72 -10.71
N THR A 132 -9.37 13.41 -10.57
CA THR A 132 -9.53 12.40 -11.64
C THR A 132 -10.30 11.18 -11.13
N PHE A 133 -10.37 10.99 -9.82
CA PHE A 133 -10.83 9.79 -9.15
C PHE A 133 -11.87 10.13 -8.08
N SER A 134 -12.88 10.93 -8.45
CA SER A 134 -14.00 11.39 -7.60
C SER A 134 -13.68 12.54 -6.61
N GLY A 135 -12.44 13.03 -6.53
CA GLY A 135 -12.05 14.12 -5.61
C GLY A 135 -11.95 13.68 -4.15
N TRP A 136 -11.46 12.45 -3.92
CA TRP A 136 -11.35 11.84 -2.59
C TRP A 136 -9.91 11.72 -2.09
N MET A 137 -8.99 12.53 -2.64
CA MET A 137 -7.57 12.51 -2.30
C MET A 137 -6.92 11.16 -2.67
N ALA A 138 -7.13 10.67 -3.89
CA ALA A 138 -6.58 9.40 -4.37
C ALA A 138 -5.12 9.18 -3.93
N GLN A 139 -4.24 10.15 -4.21
CA GLN A 139 -2.82 10.10 -3.82
C GLN A 139 -2.57 9.83 -2.32
N VAL A 140 -3.45 10.27 -1.42
CA VAL A 140 -3.34 10.02 0.03
C VAL A 140 -3.68 8.58 0.37
N VAL A 141 -4.78 8.05 -0.18
CA VAL A 141 -5.28 6.70 0.12
C VAL A 141 -4.36 5.64 -0.48
N ASP A 142 -3.95 5.88 -1.72
CA ASP A 142 -3.05 5.04 -2.53
C ASP A 142 -1.64 4.96 -1.93
N ALA A 143 -1.17 6.03 -1.28
CA ALA A 143 0.15 6.05 -0.62
C ALA A 143 0.16 5.49 0.82
N LEU A 144 -0.98 5.15 1.43
CA LEU A 144 -1.06 4.76 2.86
C LEU A 144 -0.14 3.60 3.21
N ASP A 145 -0.13 2.55 2.40
CA ASP A 145 0.67 1.37 2.67
C ASP A 145 2.15 1.59 2.36
N THR A 146 2.51 2.37 1.34
CA THR A 146 3.89 2.78 1.05
C THR A 146 4.45 3.63 2.20
N LEU A 147 3.68 4.58 2.74
CA LEU A 147 4.04 5.34 3.93
C LEU A 147 4.32 4.43 5.12
N TRP A 148 3.54 3.35 5.28
CA TRP A 148 3.80 2.37 6.31
C TRP A 148 5.07 1.53 6.02
N ILE A 149 5.22 1.00 4.81
CA ILE A 149 6.35 0.16 4.39
C ILE A 149 7.67 0.91 4.50
N MET A 150 7.71 2.18 4.07
CA MET A 150 8.91 3.02 4.11
C MET A 150 9.24 3.59 5.50
N ASP A 151 8.48 3.23 6.55
CA ASP A 151 8.62 3.75 7.92
C ASP A 151 8.44 5.29 8.02
N LEU A 152 7.45 5.82 7.29
CA LEU A 152 7.00 7.22 7.33
C LEU A 152 5.72 7.33 8.19
N LYS A 153 5.80 6.85 9.44
CA LYS A 153 4.62 6.67 10.31
C LYS A 153 3.90 7.97 10.68
N GLU A 154 4.61 9.09 10.77
CA GLU A 154 3.99 10.39 11.09
C GLU A 154 3.08 10.86 9.95
N ASP A 155 3.57 10.78 8.72
CA ASP A 155 2.81 11.05 7.50
C ASP A 155 1.66 10.06 7.29
N PHE A 156 1.87 8.78 7.59
CA PHE A 156 0.78 7.80 7.63
C PHE A 156 -0.35 8.25 8.57
N TYR A 157 -0.04 8.65 9.81
CA TYR A 157 -1.07 9.13 10.74
C TYR A 157 -1.62 10.52 10.41
N LEU A 158 -0.98 11.29 9.53
CA LEU A 158 -1.56 12.49 8.92
C LEU A 158 -2.61 12.07 7.86
N ALA A 159 -2.22 11.22 6.91
CA ALA A 159 -3.10 10.68 5.88
C ALA A 159 -4.36 9.99 6.46
N VAL A 160 -4.20 9.17 7.50
CA VAL A 160 -5.32 8.49 8.18
C VAL A 160 -6.32 9.46 8.81
N LYS A 161 -5.92 10.69 9.20
CA LYS A 161 -6.87 11.70 9.72
C LYS A 161 -7.80 12.23 8.62
N GLU A 162 -7.28 12.46 7.43
CA GLU A 162 -8.08 12.91 6.29
C GLU A 162 -9.01 11.78 5.85
N VAL A 163 -8.49 10.56 5.72
CA VAL A 163 -9.27 9.36 5.40
C VAL A 163 -10.44 9.13 6.37
N ALA A 164 -10.22 9.39 7.67
CA ALA A 164 -11.27 9.27 8.69
C ALA A 164 -12.47 10.21 8.47
N VAL A 165 -12.33 11.24 7.62
CA VAL A 165 -13.39 12.24 7.34
C VAL A 165 -13.87 12.28 5.89
N ILE A 166 -13.33 11.47 4.96
CA ILE A 166 -13.82 11.40 3.57
C ILE A 166 -15.29 10.95 3.54
N ASP A 167 -16.10 11.63 2.72
CA ASP A 167 -17.50 11.25 2.44
C ASP A 167 -17.61 10.52 1.10
N TRP A 168 -17.69 9.18 1.13
CA TRP A 168 -17.85 8.36 -0.07
C TRP A 168 -19.19 8.59 -0.79
N ALA A 169 -20.15 9.29 -0.18
CA ALA A 169 -21.44 9.59 -0.79
C ALA A 169 -21.49 10.90 -1.61
N THR A 170 -20.41 11.70 -1.59
CA THR A 170 -20.29 12.96 -2.33
C THR A 170 -19.10 12.88 -3.28
N THR A 171 -19.33 12.91 -4.59
CA THR A 171 -18.26 12.91 -5.61
C THR A 171 -18.10 14.31 -6.22
N HIS A 172 -16.90 14.62 -6.71
CA HIS A 172 -16.69 15.79 -7.57
C HIS A 172 -17.47 15.65 -8.90
N ASP A 173 -17.50 14.43 -9.46
CA ASP A 173 -17.99 14.18 -10.82
C ASP A 173 -19.42 13.62 -10.82
N ASN A 174 -20.40 14.51 -10.86
CA ASN A 174 -21.81 14.23 -11.21
C ASN A 174 -22.52 13.07 -10.48
N ASN A 175 -22.08 12.68 -9.28
CA ASN A 175 -22.58 11.52 -8.53
C ASN A 175 -22.37 10.15 -9.22
N VAL A 176 -21.32 10.01 -10.04
CA VAL A 176 -20.87 8.70 -10.56
C VAL A 176 -19.49 8.35 -10.01
N ILE A 177 -19.20 7.05 -9.83
CA ILE A 177 -17.85 6.54 -9.56
C ILE A 177 -17.51 5.33 -10.44
N ASN A 178 -16.23 5.19 -10.78
CA ASN A 178 -15.70 4.04 -11.52
C ASN A 178 -15.49 2.85 -10.56
N LEU A 179 -16.14 1.72 -10.80
CA LEU A 179 -16.07 0.54 -9.93
C LEU A 179 -14.65 -0.04 -9.85
N PHE A 180 -13.94 -0.11 -10.99
CA PHE A 180 -12.60 -0.68 -11.08
C PHE A 180 -11.57 0.20 -10.38
N GLU A 181 -11.43 1.45 -10.82
CA GLU A 181 -10.44 2.40 -10.27
C GLU A 181 -10.62 2.64 -8.77
N VAL A 182 -11.88 2.74 -8.30
CA VAL A 182 -12.14 2.96 -6.87
C VAL A 182 -11.90 1.69 -6.05
N THR A 183 -12.11 0.50 -6.62
CA THR A 183 -11.82 -0.75 -5.92
C THR A 183 -10.31 -0.93 -5.75
N ILE A 184 -9.54 -0.84 -6.83
CA ILE A 184 -8.10 -1.18 -6.79
C ILE A 184 -7.28 -0.18 -5.97
N ARG A 185 -7.54 1.14 -6.12
CA ARG A 185 -6.84 2.22 -5.40
C ARG A 185 -7.36 2.41 -3.97
N TYR A 186 -8.63 2.79 -3.83
CA TYR A 186 -9.16 3.21 -2.53
C TYR A 186 -9.46 2.01 -1.62
N LEU A 187 -10.27 1.05 -2.10
CA LEU A 187 -10.58 -0.12 -1.27
C LEU A 187 -9.32 -0.96 -1.03
N GLY A 188 -8.48 -1.14 -2.05
CA GLY A 188 -7.16 -1.78 -1.92
C GLY A 188 -6.24 -1.10 -0.90
N GLY A 189 -5.97 0.20 -1.07
CA GLY A 189 -5.12 0.96 -0.17
C GLY A 189 -5.60 0.95 1.28
N LEU A 190 -6.92 1.12 1.51
CA LEU A 190 -7.52 1.02 2.85
C LEU A 190 -7.35 -0.37 3.48
N LEU A 191 -7.52 -1.44 2.70
CA LEU A 191 -7.41 -2.83 3.17
C LEU A 191 -5.97 -3.22 3.50
N ALA A 192 -5.00 -2.89 2.63
CA ALA A 192 -3.59 -3.17 2.88
C ALA A 192 -3.04 -2.33 4.04
N ALA A 193 -3.36 -1.03 4.08
CA ALA A 193 -3.01 -0.16 5.20
C ALA A 193 -3.62 -0.67 6.52
N TYR A 194 -4.84 -1.21 6.50
CA TYR A 194 -5.41 -1.89 7.67
C TYR A 194 -4.66 -3.19 8.03
N ASP A 195 -4.34 -4.05 7.07
CA ASP A 195 -3.60 -5.30 7.34
C ASP A 195 -2.22 -5.04 7.95
N LEU A 196 -1.55 -3.97 7.51
CA LEU A 196 -0.24 -3.53 8.00
C LEU A 196 -0.29 -2.83 9.36
N SER A 197 -1.25 -1.91 9.57
CA SER A 197 -1.29 -1.03 10.77
C SER A 197 -2.25 -1.49 11.87
N GLN A 198 -3.25 -2.31 11.51
CA GLN A 198 -4.39 -2.69 12.34
C GLN A 198 -5.27 -1.50 12.83
N GLU A 199 -5.16 -0.32 12.21
CA GLU A 199 -5.94 0.87 12.59
C GLU A 199 -7.44 0.69 12.28
N PRO A 200 -8.33 0.67 13.30
CA PRO A 200 -9.74 0.31 13.10
C PRO A 200 -10.52 1.30 12.24
N VAL A 201 -10.03 2.54 12.12
CA VAL A 201 -10.67 3.58 11.29
C VAL A 201 -10.57 3.27 9.79
N LEU A 202 -9.47 2.63 9.36
CA LEU A 202 -9.27 2.22 7.97
C LEU A 202 -10.24 1.10 7.60
N ARG A 203 -10.39 0.09 8.47
CA ARG A 203 -11.41 -0.96 8.32
C ARG A 203 -12.83 -0.38 8.32
N ALA A 204 -13.13 0.62 9.16
CA ALA A 204 -14.44 1.27 9.17
C ALA A 204 -14.72 1.98 7.83
N LYS A 205 -13.75 2.74 7.30
CA LYS A 205 -13.88 3.41 6.00
C LYS A 205 -13.92 2.45 4.81
N ALA A 206 -13.18 1.34 4.85
CA ALA A 206 -13.25 0.27 3.86
C ALA A 206 -14.63 -0.40 3.83
N ILE A 207 -15.31 -0.54 4.97
CA ILE A 207 -16.70 -1.04 5.03
C ILE A 207 -17.66 -0.03 4.40
N GLU A 208 -17.57 1.26 4.73
CA GLU A 208 -18.45 2.29 4.12
C GLU A 208 -18.29 2.33 2.60
N LEU A 209 -17.04 2.29 2.11
CA LEU A 209 -16.75 2.29 0.68
C LEU A 209 -17.18 0.98 0.00
N GLY A 210 -16.88 -0.17 0.61
CA GLY A 210 -17.31 -1.48 0.11
C GLY A 210 -18.82 -1.63 0.02
N ASP A 211 -19.57 -1.06 0.98
CA ASP A 211 -21.03 -1.00 0.92
C ASP A 211 -21.55 -0.10 -0.21
N ALA A 212 -20.85 1.00 -0.52
CA ALA A 212 -21.15 1.82 -1.69
C ALA A 212 -20.91 1.05 -2.99
N LEU A 213 -19.70 0.48 -3.16
CA LEU A 213 -19.32 -0.28 -4.35
C LEU A 213 -20.22 -1.51 -4.55
N TYR A 214 -20.67 -2.17 -3.48
CA TYR A 214 -21.62 -3.29 -3.54
C TYR A 214 -22.96 -2.93 -4.21
N ALA A 215 -23.35 -1.65 -4.22
CA ALA A 215 -24.56 -1.20 -4.93
C ALA A 215 -24.49 -1.37 -6.46
N THR A 216 -23.29 -1.46 -7.05
CA THR A 216 -23.13 -1.80 -8.49
C THR A 216 -23.66 -3.17 -8.86
N PHE A 217 -23.74 -4.09 -7.90
CA PHE A 217 -24.23 -5.44 -8.07
C PHE A 217 -25.76 -5.56 -7.83
N ASP A 218 -26.45 -4.46 -7.48
CA ASP A 218 -27.92 -4.47 -7.33
C ASP A 218 -28.62 -4.36 -8.68
N THR A 219 -28.38 -5.37 -9.52
CA THR A 219 -28.83 -5.49 -10.90
C THR A 219 -29.67 -6.77 -11.07
N PRO A 220 -30.49 -6.89 -12.14
CA PRO A 220 -31.36 -8.04 -12.34
C PRO A 220 -30.67 -9.42 -12.33
N ASN A 221 -29.43 -9.50 -12.84
CA ASN A 221 -28.63 -10.74 -12.88
C ASN A 221 -27.50 -10.79 -11.83
N ARG A 222 -27.33 -9.73 -11.02
CA ARG A 222 -26.28 -9.59 -9.99
C ARG A 222 -24.84 -9.57 -10.53
N LEU A 223 -24.65 -9.27 -11.81
CA LEU A 223 -23.37 -8.83 -12.37
C LEU A 223 -23.26 -7.29 -12.31
N PRO A 224 -22.06 -6.70 -12.22
CA PRO A 224 -21.92 -5.28 -11.96
C PRO A 224 -22.08 -4.41 -13.22
N SER A 225 -22.27 -3.12 -12.98
CA SER A 225 -21.98 -2.02 -13.89
C SER A 225 -20.58 -1.45 -13.65
N HIS A 226 -19.87 -1.04 -14.70
CA HIS A 226 -18.58 -0.34 -14.63
C HIS A 226 -18.68 1.00 -13.87
N TRP A 227 -19.80 1.71 -14.04
CA TRP A 227 -20.07 2.99 -13.36
C TRP A 227 -21.21 2.86 -12.36
N LEU A 228 -20.93 3.15 -11.09
CA LEU A 228 -21.97 3.31 -10.08
C LEU A 228 -22.56 4.71 -10.19
N ASP A 229 -23.84 4.80 -10.56
CA ASP A 229 -24.60 6.06 -10.59
C ASP A 229 -25.45 6.13 -9.32
N TYR A 230 -25.16 7.09 -8.44
CA TYR A 230 -25.82 7.15 -7.13
C TYR A 230 -27.31 7.45 -7.25
N SER A 231 -27.75 8.10 -8.34
CA SER A 231 -29.17 8.35 -8.60
C SER A 231 -29.86 7.06 -9.03
N LYS A 232 -29.29 6.32 -9.99
CA LYS A 232 -29.85 5.04 -10.45
C LYS A 232 -29.89 4.00 -9.34
N ALA A 233 -28.79 3.83 -8.59
CA ALA A 233 -28.72 2.89 -7.48
C ALA A 233 -29.76 3.20 -6.38
N LYS A 234 -29.91 4.48 -5.98
CA LYS A 234 -30.93 4.89 -4.98
C LYS A 234 -32.38 4.69 -5.46
N ASN A 235 -32.60 4.59 -6.78
CA ASN A 235 -33.92 4.41 -7.38
C ASN A 235 -34.21 2.97 -7.87
N GLY A 236 -33.23 2.06 -7.83
CA GLY A 236 -33.38 0.69 -8.35
C GLY A 236 -33.34 0.60 -9.86
N GLN A 237 -32.55 1.48 -10.49
CA GLN A 237 -32.38 1.58 -11.95
C GLN A 237 -30.96 1.17 -12.39
N GLN A 238 -30.19 0.53 -11.49
CA GLN A 238 -28.87 0.01 -11.80
C GLN A 238 -29.00 -1.27 -12.64
N THR A 239 -28.21 -1.38 -13.70
CA THR A 239 -28.17 -2.54 -14.59
C THR A 239 -26.73 -2.89 -14.89
N ALA A 240 -26.42 -4.17 -15.06
CA ALA A 240 -25.12 -4.59 -15.58
C ALA A 240 -24.88 -3.99 -16.97
N ASP A 241 -23.61 -3.85 -17.35
CA ASP A 241 -23.24 -3.25 -18.63
C ASP A 241 -23.28 -4.26 -19.78
N ASP A 242 -23.71 -3.79 -20.95
CA ASP A 242 -23.72 -4.54 -22.21
C ASP A 242 -22.36 -4.54 -22.91
N SER A 243 -21.42 -3.72 -22.42
CA SER A 243 -20.05 -3.60 -22.94
C SER A 243 -19.11 -3.15 -21.81
N MET A 244 -18.50 -4.09 -21.08
CA MET A 244 -17.48 -3.81 -20.07
C MET A 244 -16.21 -4.63 -20.32
N SER A 245 -15.05 -4.06 -20.01
CA SER A 245 -13.75 -4.74 -20.16
C SER A 245 -13.55 -5.88 -19.17
N GLY A 246 -12.75 -6.88 -19.54
CA GLY A 246 -12.45 -8.03 -18.68
C GLY A 246 -11.77 -7.66 -17.37
N ALA A 247 -10.80 -6.74 -17.40
CA ALA A 247 -10.18 -6.19 -16.20
C ALA A 247 -11.23 -5.54 -15.28
N ALA A 248 -12.10 -4.68 -15.80
CA ALA A 248 -13.07 -3.97 -14.96
C ALA A 248 -14.10 -4.89 -14.26
N GLY A 249 -14.44 -6.02 -14.87
CA GLY A 249 -15.23 -7.05 -14.22
C GLY A 249 -14.44 -7.95 -13.27
N GLY A 250 -13.26 -8.44 -13.70
CA GLY A 250 -12.50 -9.47 -13.00
C GLY A 250 -11.70 -8.96 -11.79
N THR A 251 -11.21 -7.73 -11.86
CA THR A 251 -10.25 -7.15 -10.91
C THR A 251 -10.94 -6.46 -9.73
N LEU A 252 -11.90 -7.18 -9.15
CA LEU A 252 -12.64 -6.78 -7.94
C LEU A 252 -12.52 -7.85 -6.84
N CYS A 253 -12.16 -9.07 -7.24
CA CYS A 253 -12.32 -10.25 -6.39
C CYS A 253 -11.34 -10.31 -5.21
N MET A 254 -10.15 -9.72 -5.30
CA MET A 254 -9.21 -9.71 -4.18
C MET A 254 -9.68 -8.80 -3.04
N GLU A 255 -10.05 -7.57 -3.36
CA GLU A 255 -10.50 -6.53 -2.42
C GLU A 255 -11.78 -6.95 -1.73
N PHE A 256 -12.79 -7.37 -2.50
CA PHE A 256 -14.07 -7.81 -1.96
C PHE A 256 -13.93 -9.09 -1.13
N THR A 257 -13.09 -10.05 -1.56
CA THR A 257 -12.78 -11.24 -0.75
C THR A 257 -12.10 -10.85 0.56
N ARG A 258 -11.10 -9.95 0.51
CA ARG A 258 -10.37 -9.52 1.71
C ARG A 258 -11.29 -8.75 2.66
N LEU A 259 -12.17 -7.90 2.13
CA LEU A 259 -13.20 -7.22 2.92
C LEU A 259 -14.14 -8.23 3.60
N SER A 260 -14.63 -9.25 2.89
CA SER A 260 -15.38 -10.36 3.52
C SER A 260 -14.58 -11.10 4.59
N GLN A 261 -13.29 -11.34 4.39
CA GLN A 261 -12.43 -12.02 5.38
C GLN A 261 -12.26 -11.20 6.68
N ILE A 262 -12.10 -9.88 6.60
CA ILE A 262 -11.91 -9.03 7.79
C ILE A 262 -13.22 -8.56 8.43
N THR A 263 -14.34 -8.63 7.72
CA THR A 263 -15.68 -8.27 8.23
C THR A 263 -16.46 -9.46 8.77
N GLY A 264 -16.33 -10.63 8.15
CA GLY A 264 -17.23 -11.77 8.32
C GLY A 264 -18.53 -11.65 7.51
N ASP A 265 -18.73 -10.58 6.75
CA ASP A 265 -19.91 -10.38 5.89
C ASP A 265 -19.65 -11.07 4.53
N PRO A 266 -20.39 -12.13 4.16
CA PRO A 266 -20.16 -12.88 2.93
C PRO A 266 -20.52 -12.11 1.65
N LYS A 267 -21.27 -11.00 1.74
CA LYS A 267 -21.87 -10.36 0.56
C LYS A 267 -20.84 -9.88 -0.46
N TYR A 268 -19.68 -9.39 -0.01
CA TYR A 268 -18.64 -8.89 -0.90
C TYR A 268 -18.02 -10.05 -1.70
N TYR A 269 -17.67 -11.15 -1.04
CA TYR A 269 -17.24 -12.37 -1.72
C TYR A 269 -18.30 -12.89 -2.70
N ASP A 270 -19.58 -12.98 -2.30
CA ASP A 270 -20.69 -13.41 -3.18
C ASP A 270 -20.79 -12.62 -4.49
N ALA A 271 -20.66 -11.29 -4.42
CA ALA A 271 -20.68 -10.43 -5.61
C ALA A 271 -19.60 -10.83 -6.63
N THR A 272 -18.38 -11.07 -6.16
CA THR A 272 -17.25 -11.42 -7.03
C THR A 272 -17.17 -12.89 -7.41
N GLU A 273 -17.70 -13.79 -6.58
CA GLU A 273 -17.91 -15.19 -6.91
C GLU A 273 -18.87 -15.36 -8.11
N ARG A 274 -19.89 -14.51 -8.23
CA ARG A 274 -20.80 -14.50 -9.40
C ARG A 274 -20.08 -14.16 -10.70
N ILE A 275 -19.19 -13.16 -10.66
CA ILE A 275 -18.33 -12.81 -11.79
C ILE A 275 -17.38 -13.96 -12.14
N LYS A 276 -16.75 -14.58 -11.13
CA LYS A 276 -15.90 -15.76 -11.32
C LYS A 276 -16.66 -16.90 -12.00
N GLN A 277 -17.91 -17.16 -11.60
CA GLN A 277 -18.75 -18.18 -12.25
C GLN A 277 -19.15 -17.81 -13.68
N PHE A 278 -19.33 -16.51 -14.00
CA PHE A 278 -19.52 -16.06 -15.38
C PHE A 278 -18.28 -16.41 -16.23
N TYR A 279 -17.07 -16.03 -15.79
CA TYR A 279 -15.83 -16.38 -16.48
C TYR A 279 -15.64 -17.90 -16.64
N TYR A 280 -15.82 -18.65 -15.55
CA TYR A 280 -15.64 -20.11 -15.53
C TYR A 280 -16.57 -20.83 -16.51
N ARG A 281 -17.84 -20.44 -16.60
CA ARG A 281 -18.78 -21.02 -17.58
C ARG A 281 -18.28 -20.84 -19.00
N PHE A 282 -17.95 -19.61 -19.37
CA PHE A 282 -17.74 -19.24 -20.76
C PHE A 282 -16.31 -19.42 -21.30
N GLN A 283 -15.32 -19.74 -20.45
CA GLN A 283 -13.91 -19.87 -20.89
C GLN A 283 -13.71 -20.84 -22.07
N ASN A 284 -14.60 -21.84 -22.21
CA ASN A 284 -14.54 -22.85 -23.27
C ASN A 284 -15.39 -22.52 -24.49
N GLU A 285 -16.26 -21.50 -24.40
CA GLU A 285 -17.28 -21.15 -25.40
C GLU A 285 -16.90 -19.91 -26.21
N THR A 286 -15.78 -19.25 -25.87
CA THR A 286 -15.26 -18.10 -26.60
C THR A 286 -14.72 -18.48 -27.98
N SER A 287 -14.53 -17.50 -28.87
CA SER A 287 -13.90 -17.73 -30.18
C SER A 287 -12.39 -18.07 -30.09
N LEU A 288 -11.78 -17.95 -28.91
CA LEU A 288 -10.43 -18.44 -28.60
C LEU A 288 -10.40 -19.20 -27.26
N PRO A 289 -10.84 -20.47 -27.23
CA PRO A 289 -11.07 -21.21 -25.99
C PRO A 289 -9.86 -21.23 -25.04
N GLY A 290 -10.11 -20.85 -23.79
CA GLY A 290 -9.10 -20.61 -22.75
C GLY A 290 -8.92 -19.15 -22.39
N LEU A 291 -9.25 -18.22 -23.31
CA LEU A 291 -9.19 -16.78 -23.07
C LEU A 291 -10.58 -16.16 -23.22
N TRP A 292 -10.76 -14.98 -22.61
CA TRP A 292 -11.94 -14.14 -22.78
C TRP A 292 -11.60 -12.93 -23.64
N PRO A 293 -12.55 -12.42 -24.46
CA PRO A 293 -12.32 -11.25 -25.29
C PRO A 293 -12.18 -9.99 -24.43
N VAL A 294 -11.62 -8.91 -25.00
CA VAL A 294 -11.32 -7.69 -24.22
C VAL A 294 -12.57 -7.07 -23.63
N THR A 295 -13.68 -6.99 -24.38
CA THR A 295 -14.96 -6.47 -23.92
C THR A 295 -16.05 -7.53 -23.98
N MET A 296 -16.96 -7.49 -23.01
CA MET A 296 -17.98 -8.52 -22.77
C MET A 296 -19.31 -7.91 -22.37
N ASN A 297 -20.41 -8.56 -22.75
CA ASN A 297 -21.75 -8.17 -22.33
C ASN A 297 -22.10 -8.89 -21.02
N PHE A 298 -22.03 -8.16 -19.90
CA PHE A 298 -22.39 -8.65 -18.57
C PHE A 298 -23.89 -8.57 -18.29
N ARG A 299 -24.68 -7.86 -19.10
CA ARG A 299 -26.14 -7.74 -18.95
C ARG A 299 -26.89 -8.96 -19.48
N ASP A 300 -26.58 -9.33 -20.72
CA ASP A 300 -27.22 -10.41 -21.46
C ASP A 300 -26.36 -11.69 -21.48
N GLU A 301 -25.19 -11.65 -20.83
CA GLU A 301 -24.19 -12.73 -20.71
C GLU A 301 -23.70 -13.25 -22.08
N GLN A 302 -23.12 -12.36 -22.89
CA GLN A 302 -22.68 -12.66 -24.27
C GLN A 302 -21.23 -12.26 -24.54
N LEU A 303 -20.50 -13.11 -25.29
CA LEU A 303 -19.09 -12.95 -25.65
C LEU A 303 -18.91 -12.89 -27.17
N ILE A 304 -19.35 -11.77 -27.78
CA ILE A 304 -19.38 -11.62 -29.25
C ILE A 304 -18.06 -11.08 -29.83
N GLU A 305 -17.26 -10.36 -29.03
CA GLU A 305 -16.02 -9.75 -29.52
C GLU A 305 -14.92 -10.80 -29.81
N THR A 306 -14.06 -10.50 -30.79
CA THR A 306 -13.03 -11.42 -31.29
C THR A 306 -11.59 -10.95 -31.05
N ARG A 307 -11.39 -9.84 -30.35
CA ARG A 307 -10.07 -9.35 -29.90
C ARG A 307 -9.74 -9.96 -28.54
N TYR A 308 -8.53 -10.49 -28.41
CA TYR A 308 -7.99 -11.09 -27.19
C TYR A 308 -6.63 -10.47 -26.85
N THR A 309 -6.34 -10.29 -25.57
CA THR A 309 -5.06 -9.77 -25.07
C THR A 309 -4.86 -10.20 -23.62
N ILE A 310 -3.63 -10.02 -23.11
CA ILE A 310 -3.32 -9.94 -21.67
C ILE A 310 -2.78 -8.56 -21.27
N GLY A 311 -2.89 -7.56 -22.15
CA GLY A 311 -2.64 -6.15 -21.85
C GLY A 311 -3.93 -5.36 -21.59
N ALA A 312 -3.90 -4.07 -21.93
CA ALA A 312 -4.90 -3.07 -21.57
C ALA A 312 -6.36 -3.56 -21.68
N GLY A 313 -7.04 -3.62 -20.53
CA GLY A 313 -8.46 -3.97 -20.40
C GLY A 313 -8.74 -5.45 -20.17
N ALA A 314 -7.71 -6.31 -20.13
CA ALA A 314 -7.84 -7.73 -19.79
C ALA A 314 -6.74 -8.22 -18.83
N ASP A 315 -5.57 -7.57 -18.83
CA ASP A 315 -4.46 -7.64 -17.86
C ASP A 315 -4.77 -8.28 -16.49
N SER A 316 -5.26 -7.47 -15.56
CA SER A 316 -5.41 -7.71 -14.13
C SER A 316 -6.48 -8.76 -13.80
N MET A 317 -7.40 -9.04 -14.73
CA MET A 317 -8.32 -10.18 -14.63
C MET A 317 -7.54 -11.51 -14.62
N TYR A 318 -6.55 -11.67 -15.52
CA TYR A 318 -5.72 -12.88 -15.56
C TYR A 318 -4.75 -12.93 -14.36
N GLU A 319 -4.24 -11.78 -13.95
CA GLU A 319 -3.40 -11.63 -12.76
C GLU A 319 -4.12 -12.10 -11.48
N TYR A 320 -5.38 -11.70 -11.30
CA TYR A 320 -6.18 -12.08 -10.15
C TYR A 320 -6.53 -13.58 -10.16
N LEU A 321 -6.60 -14.23 -11.33
CA LEU A 321 -6.71 -15.70 -11.39
C LEU A 321 -5.49 -16.41 -10.76
N VAL A 322 -4.29 -15.81 -10.86
CA VAL A 322 -3.05 -16.33 -10.25
C VAL A 322 -2.94 -15.96 -8.77
N LYS A 323 -3.40 -14.77 -8.37
CA LYS A 323 -3.29 -14.24 -7.00
C LYS A 323 -4.41 -14.73 -6.06
N MET A 324 -5.63 -14.93 -6.54
CA MET A 324 -6.77 -15.41 -5.72
C MET A 324 -6.58 -16.77 -5.02
N PRO A 325 -5.92 -17.79 -5.62
CA PRO A 325 -5.61 -19.04 -4.94
C PRO A 325 -4.92 -18.83 -3.59
N VAL A 326 -3.91 -17.95 -3.50
CA VAL A 326 -3.20 -17.72 -2.23
C VAL A 326 -4.01 -16.88 -1.24
N LEU A 327 -4.85 -15.96 -1.73
CA LEU A 327 -5.74 -15.15 -0.87
C LEU A 327 -6.90 -15.96 -0.27
N LEU A 328 -7.41 -16.96 -0.99
CA LEU A 328 -8.42 -17.92 -0.51
C LEU A 328 -7.81 -19.12 0.22
N GLY A 329 -6.48 -19.17 0.39
CA GLY A 329 -5.80 -20.30 1.04
C GLY A 329 -5.89 -21.62 0.26
N GLY A 330 -6.11 -21.57 -1.06
CA GLY A 330 -6.21 -22.72 -1.96
C GLY A 330 -7.45 -23.57 -1.77
N LEU A 331 -8.51 -23.00 -1.18
CA LEU A 331 -9.79 -23.67 -0.93
C LEU A 331 -10.75 -23.65 -2.13
N ASP A 332 -10.40 -22.92 -3.20
CA ASP A 332 -11.14 -22.89 -4.47
C ASP A 332 -10.24 -23.40 -5.62
N PRO A 333 -10.54 -24.59 -6.20
CA PRO A 333 -9.75 -25.18 -7.27
C PRO A 333 -10.04 -24.57 -8.66
N GLN A 334 -11.10 -23.77 -8.83
CA GLN A 334 -11.44 -23.19 -10.13
C GLN A 334 -10.47 -22.10 -10.56
N TYR A 335 -9.91 -21.34 -9.61
CA TYR A 335 -8.92 -20.30 -9.92
C TYR A 335 -7.65 -20.86 -10.59
N PRO A 336 -6.95 -21.89 -10.03
CA PRO A 336 -5.84 -22.53 -10.72
C PRO A 336 -6.20 -23.15 -12.07
N GLU A 337 -7.39 -23.77 -12.19
CA GLU A 337 -7.86 -24.35 -13.46
C GLU A 337 -7.99 -23.28 -14.56
N MET A 338 -8.70 -22.20 -14.27
CA MET A 338 -8.85 -21.06 -15.18
C MET A 338 -7.52 -20.41 -15.51
N ALA A 339 -6.66 -20.18 -14.50
CA ALA A 339 -5.36 -19.55 -14.66
C ALA A 339 -4.44 -20.35 -15.57
N ILE A 340 -4.26 -21.65 -15.30
CA ILE A 340 -3.39 -22.53 -16.12
C ILE A 340 -3.90 -22.57 -17.56
N LYS A 341 -5.22 -22.71 -17.76
CA LYS A 341 -5.79 -22.74 -19.10
C LYS A 341 -5.60 -21.41 -19.85
N ALA A 342 -5.81 -20.28 -19.18
CA ALA A 342 -5.59 -18.97 -19.78
C ALA A 342 -4.12 -18.73 -20.12
N LEU A 343 -3.19 -19.07 -19.23
CA LEU A 343 -1.75 -18.91 -19.45
C LEU A 343 -1.22 -19.85 -20.55
N ASP A 344 -1.70 -21.10 -20.63
CA ASP A 344 -1.35 -21.99 -21.75
C ASP A 344 -1.88 -21.48 -23.10
N THR A 345 -3.14 -21.01 -23.17
CA THR A 345 -3.68 -20.41 -24.41
C THR A 345 -2.97 -19.07 -24.74
N ALA A 346 -2.63 -18.25 -23.76
CA ALA A 346 -1.89 -17.01 -23.96
C ALA A 346 -0.46 -17.28 -24.49
N ARG A 347 0.26 -18.29 -23.98
CA ARG A 347 1.54 -18.74 -24.53
C ARG A 347 1.42 -19.06 -26.02
N ASP A 348 0.38 -19.80 -26.41
CA ASP A 348 0.25 -20.31 -27.77
C ASP A 348 -0.22 -19.26 -28.77
N TYR A 349 -1.05 -18.30 -28.36
CA TYR A 349 -1.69 -17.33 -29.28
C TYR A 349 -1.27 -15.88 -29.10
N LEU A 350 -0.89 -15.44 -27.89
CA LEU A 350 -0.55 -14.04 -27.60
C LEU A 350 0.95 -13.79 -27.47
N LEU A 351 1.70 -14.71 -26.85
CA LEU A 351 3.14 -14.54 -26.68
C LEU A 351 3.90 -14.70 -28.00
N TYR A 352 4.97 -13.94 -28.16
CA TYR A 352 5.87 -14.02 -29.30
C TYR A 352 7.31 -13.68 -28.92
N ARG A 353 8.27 -14.22 -29.67
CA ARG A 353 9.66 -13.74 -29.66
C ARG A 353 9.74 -12.54 -30.61
N PRO A 354 10.18 -11.35 -30.18
CA PRO A 354 10.48 -10.24 -31.08
C PRO A 354 11.77 -10.54 -31.88
N MET A 355 11.86 -10.04 -33.10
CA MET A 355 13.08 -10.11 -33.92
C MET A 355 14.04 -9.00 -33.49
N THR A 356 15.10 -9.36 -32.77
CA THR A 356 16.06 -8.41 -32.20
C THR A 356 17.44 -8.50 -32.88
N PRO A 357 18.26 -7.44 -32.86
CA PRO A 357 19.56 -7.42 -33.55
C PRO A 357 20.57 -8.48 -33.12
N LYS A 358 20.48 -9.00 -31.89
CA LYS A 358 21.43 -10.00 -31.36
C LYS A 358 20.79 -11.38 -31.14
N ASP A 359 19.58 -11.60 -31.66
CA ASP A 359 18.77 -12.83 -31.48
C ASP A 359 18.63 -13.21 -29.98
N GLU A 360 18.35 -12.20 -29.15
CA GLU A 360 18.13 -12.36 -27.71
C GLU A 360 16.97 -13.33 -27.42
N ASN A 361 17.15 -14.23 -26.45
CA ASN A 361 16.11 -15.19 -26.04
C ASN A 361 15.05 -14.56 -25.11
N ILE A 362 14.38 -13.52 -25.60
CA ILE A 362 13.32 -12.79 -24.89
C ILE A 362 11.94 -13.10 -25.47
N LEU A 363 10.89 -12.71 -24.75
CA LEU A 363 9.51 -12.79 -25.19
C LEU A 363 8.78 -11.46 -24.95
N MET A 364 7.72 -11.24 -25.73
CA MET A 364 6.75 -10.16 -25.58
C MET A 364 5.34 -10.76 -25.56
N ALA A 365 4.40 -10.05 -24.96
CA ALA A 365 2.98 -10.38 -25.00
C ALA A 365 2.27 -9.44 -25.98
N GLY A 366 1.63 -10.02 -27.00
CA GLY A 366 0.85 -9.29 -27.99
C GLY A 366 -0.65 -9.51 -27.87
N ASN A 367 -1.37 -9.12 -28.93
CA ASN A 367 -2.81 -9.35 -29.03
C ASN A 367 -3.09 -10.49 -30.03
N ALA A 368 -4.32 -11.00 -30.03
CA ALA A 368 -4.87 -11.83 -31.09
C ALA A 368 -6.22 -11.28 -31.57
N LEU A 369 -6.48 -11.43 -32.87
CA LEU A 369 -7.78 -11.23 -33.49
C LEU A 369 -8.24 -12.57 -34.06
N VAL A 370 -9.48 -12.96 -33.78
CA VAL A 370 -10.10 -14.15 -34.39
C VAL A 370 -11.02 -13.72 -35.53
N ASP A 371 -10.74 -14.20 -36.73
CA ASP A 371 -11.56 -13.95 -37.91
C ASP A 371 -11.93 -15.28 -38.60
N HIS A 372 -13.23 -15.58 -38.64
CA HIS A 372 -13.79 -16.83 -39.20
C HIS A 372 -13.08 -18.12 -38.70
N GLY A 373 -12.62 -18.13 -37.44
CA GLY A 373 -11.90 -19.24 -36.82
C GLY A 373 -10.38 -19.24 -37.03
N ASN A 374 -9.84 -18.31 -37.83
CA ASN A 374 -8.40 -18.09 -37.96
C ASN A 374 -7.93 -17.13 -36.87
N VAL A 375 -6.84 -17.47 -36.18
CA VAL A 375 -6.25 -16.60 -35.14
C VAL A 375 -5.07 -15.84 -35.72
N GLN A 376 -5.22 -14.53 -35.88
CA GLN A 376 -4.14 -13.62 -36.27
C GLN A 376 -3.49 -13.03 -35.02
N ARG A 377 -2.21 -13.36 -34.78
CA ARG A 377 -1.41 -12.69 -33.74
C ARG A 377 -0.98 -11.30 -34.23
N ILE A 378 -1.04 -10.32 -33.33
CA ILE A 378 -0.63 -8.93 -33.54
C ILE A 378 0.58 -8.67 -32.65
N TYR A 379 1.72 -8.36 -33.26
CA TYR A 379 3.02 -8.15 -32.62
C TYR A 379 3.16 -6.72 -32.05
N GLU A 380 2.15 -6.29 -31.32
CA GLU A 380 2.16 -5.05 -30.53
C GLU A 380 2.68 -5.39 -29.13
N MET A 381 3.60 -4.59 -28.60
CA MET A 381 3.93 -4.59 -27.18
C MET A 381 3.32 -3.35 -26.51
N GLN A 382 2.97 -3.50 -25.24
CA GLN A 382 2.45 -2.42 -24.40
C GLN A 382 3.20 -2.42 -23.07
N HIS A 383 3.40 -1.26 -22.45
CA HIS A 383 3.96 -1.18 -21.09
C HIS A 383 3.06 -1.93 -20.09
N LEU A 384 1.74 -1.75 -20.20
CA LEU A 384 0.70 -2.52 -19.51
C LEU A 384 0.77 -4.05 -19.67
N THR A 385 1.55 -4.61 -20.60
CA THR A 385 1.77 -6.07 -20.67
C THR A 385 2.95 -6.56 -19.83
N CYS A 386 3.76 -5.66 -19.29
CA CYS A 386 5.03 -6.02 -18.66
C CYS A 386 4.87 -6.74 -17.30
N PHE A 387 3.74 -6.60 -16.60
CA PHE A 387 3.41 -7.36 -15.39
C PHE A 387 3.36 -8.88 -15.65
N ALA A 388 3.16 -9.29 -16.91
CA ALA A 388 3.02 -10.69 -17.29
C ALA A 388 4.26 -11.52 -16.90
N GLY A 389 5.46 -10.92 -16.86
CA GLY A 389 6.67 -11.59 -16.37
C GLY A 389 6.52 -12.09 -14.93
N GLY A 390 6.10 -11.21 -14.02
CA GLY A 390 5.79 -11.52 -12.62
C GLY A 390 4.62 -12.48 -12.48
N MET A 391 3.54 -12.28 -13.25
CA MET A 391 2.36 -13.17 -13.26
C MET A 391 2.74 -14.61 -13.62
N TYR A 392 3.44 -14.83 -14.75
CA TYR A 392 3.88 -16.17 -15.18
C TYR A 392 4.87 -16.77 -14.16
N ALA A 393 5.85 -16.01 -13.67
CA ALA A 393 6.82 -16.52 -12.70
C ALA A 393 6.16 -16.94 -11.37
N MET A 394 5.20 -16.14 -10.87
CA MET A 394 4.41 -16.45 -9.67
C MET A 394 3.52 -17.69 -9.90
N ALA A 395 2.82 -17.76 -11.04
CA ALA A 395 2.03 -18.94 -11.43
C ALA A 395 2.90 -20.20 -11.51
N GLY A 396 4.11 -20.09 -12.05
CA GLY A 396 5.08 -21.18 -12.13
C GLY A 396 5.45 -21.76 -10.76
N LYS A 397 5.71 -20.91 -9.78
CA LYS A 397 5.95 -21.33 -8.39
C LYS A 397 4.69 -21.96 -7.77
N LEU A 398 3.55 -21.26 -7.82
CA LEU A 398 2.31 -21.70 -7.14
C LEU A 398 1.75 -23.01 -7.71
N PHE A 399 1.77 -23.16 -9.04
CA PHE A 399 1.19 -24.29 -9.76
C PHE A 399 2.22 -25.37 -10.16
N LYS A 400 3.50 -25.20 -9.78
CA LYS A 400 4.60 -26.14 -10.07
C LYS A 400 4.83 -26.34 -11.58
N ARG A 401 4.80 -25.22 -12.31
CA ARG A 401 5.05 -25.13 -13.76
C ARG A 401 6.39 -24.42 -13.98
N ASP A 402 7.48 -25.17 -13.99
CA ASP A 402 8.84 -24.61 -14.18
C ASP A 402 8.97 -23.89 -15.54
N ASP A 403 8.19 -24.31 -16.54
CA ASP A 403 8.07 -23.65 -17.84
C ASP A 403 7.50 -22.23 -17.74
N TYR A 404 6.58 -21.97 -16.80
CA TYR A 404 6.08 -20.62 -16.57
C TYR A 404 7.12 -19.71 -15.88
N VAL A 405 8.09 -20.28 -15.14
CA VAL A 405 9.21 -19.50 -14.59
C VAL A 405 10.19 -19.09 -15.70
N ASP A 406 10.43 -19.95 -16.70
CA ASP A 406 11.18 -19.58 -17.92
C ASP A 406 10.45 -18.50 -18.73
N LEU A 407 9.15 -18.69 -19.01
CA LEU A 407 8.33 -17.69 -19.72
C LEU A 407 8.34 -16.34 -18.98
N GLY A 408 8.13 -16.36 -17.66
CA GLY A 408 8.18 -15.17 -16.82
C GLY A 408 9.52 -14.44 -16.92
N SER A 409 10.63 -15.17 -16.80
CA SER A 409 11.98 -14.61 -16.97
C SER A 409 12.18 -13.98 -18.35
N ARG A 410 11.70 -14.62 -19.42
CA ARG A 410 11.89 -14.15 -20.80
C ARG A 410 11.00 -12.96 -21.14
N LEU A 411 9.82 -12.87 -20.55
CA LEU A 411 8.92 -11.71 -20.64
C LEU A 411 9.49 -10.51 -19.89
N SER A 412 9.95 -10.70 -18.63
CA SER A 412 10.64 -9.66 -17.86
C SER A 412 11.86 -9.12 -18.60
N SER A 413 12.72 -10.00 -19.13
CA SER A 413 13.86 -9.60 -19.96
C SER A 413 13.46 -8.92 -21.27
N GLY A 414 12.28 -9.23 -21.82
CA GLY A 414 11.75 -8.55 -23.01
C GLY A 414 11.41 -7.09 -22.75
N CYS A 415 10.68 -6.81 -21.67
CA CYS A 415 10.40 -5.44 -21.25
C CYS A 415 11.68 -4.66 -20.92
N VAL A 416 12.65 -5.28 -20.24
CA VAL A 416 13.96 -4.67 -19.98
C VAL A 416 14.71 -4.36 -21.29
N TRP A 417 14.71 -5.27 -22.27
CA TRP A 417 15.30 -5.00 -23.59
C TRP A 417 14.60 -3.85 -24.31
N ALA A 418 13.29 -3.69 -24.16
CA ALA A 418 12.57 -2.55 -24.74
C ALA A 418 12.93 -1.23 -24.06
N TYR A 419 13.05 -1.20 -22.72
CA TYR A 419 13.59 -0.04 -22.00
C TYR A 419 14.99 0.35 -22.53
N ASP A 420 15.86 -0.65 -22.72
CA ASP A 420 17.23 -0.48 -23.20
C ASP A 420 17.34 -0.05 -24.68
N SER A 421 16.26 -0.20 -25.46
CA SER A 421 16.27 0.07 -26.89
C SER A 421 16.10 1.56 -27.24
N PHE A 422 15.51 2.37 -26.35
CA PHE A 422 15.20 3.77 -26.61
C PHE A 422 16.24 4.73 -26.01
N ALA A 423 16.41 5.91 -26.62
CA ALA A 423 17.41 6.89 -26.23
C ALA A 423 17.24 7.40 -24.79
N SER A 424 16.01 7.51 -24.31
CA SER A 424 15.67 7.83 -22.91
C SER A 424 16.03 6.72 -21.92
N GLY A 425 16.30 5.50 -22.38
CA GLY A 425 16.40 4.31 -21.54
C GLY A 425 15.07 3.91 -20.90
N ILE A 426 13.94 4.32 -21.48
CA ILE A 426 12.56 4.02 -21.07
C ILE A 426 11.76 3.53 -22.28
N MET A 427 10.96 2.48 -22.10
CA MET A 427 10.10 1.97 -23.18
C MET A 427 8.83 2.83 -23.36
N PRO A 428 8.27 2.90 -24.58
CA PRO A 428 6.99 3.57 -24.84
C PRO A 428 5.81 2.80 -24.23
N GLU A 429 4.70 3.50 -23.97
CA GLU A 429 3.42 2.87 -23.62
C GLU A 429 2.97 1.80 -24.63
N ALA A 430 3.20 1.99 -25.94
CA ALA A 430 2.92 0.99 -26.96
C ALA A 430 3.75 1.12 -28.25
N ALA A 431 4.16 -0.02 -28.81
CA ALA A 431 4.88 -0.09 -30.09
C ALA A 431 4.57 -1.38 -30.87
N ASP A 432 4.71 -1.32 -32.21
CA ASP A 432 4.65 -2.49 -33.09
C ASP A 432 6.06 -3.03 -33.35
N LEU A 433 6.21 -4.35 -33.40
CA LEU A 433 7.48 -5.06 -33.62
C LEU A 433 7.36 -6.11 -34.72
N VAL A 434 8.51 -6.56 -35.23
CA VAL A 434 8.56 -7.76 -36.07
C VAL A 434 8.58 -8.99 -35.17
N GLY A 435 7.56 -9.85 -35.30
CA GLY A 435 7.49 -11.12 -34.56
C GLY A 435 8.15 -12.29 -35.31
N CYS A 436 8.90 -13.11 -34.57
CA CYS A 436 9.49 -14.34 -35.08
C CYS A 436 8.42 -15.40 -35.36
N LYS A 437 8.64 -16.25 -36.39
CA LYS A 437 7.72 -17.33 -36.77
C LYS A 437 7.55 -18.43 -35.70
N LYS A 438 8.45 -18.49 -34.72
CA LYS A 438 8.46 -19.46 -33.61
C LYS A 438 8.77 -18.73 -32.31
N LEU A 439 8.23 -19.25 -31.21
CA LEU A 439 8.53 -18.79 -29.85
C LEU A 439 9.98 -19.12 -29.45
N ASP A 440 10.47 -20.27 -29.89
CA ASP A 440 11.77 -20.83 -29.52
C ASP A 440 12.63 -21.19 -30.74
N GLY A 441 13.95 -21.18 -30.52
CA GLY A 441 14.97 -21.38 -31.54
C GLY A 441 15.50 -20.08 -32.14
N PRO A 442 16.38 -20.15 -33.16
CA PRO A 442 16.98 -18.97 -33.77
C PRO A 442 15.94 -18.07 -34.44
N CYS A 443 16.06 -16.77 -34.22
CA CYS A 443 15.36 -15.74 -34.96
C CYS A 443 16.37 -14.73 -35.50
N PRO A 444 17.03 -15.06 -36.64
CA PRO A 444 18.01 -14.16 -37.24
C PRO A 444 17.34 -12.83 -37.59
N TYR A 445 18.02 -11.75 -37.21
CA TYR A 445 17.62 -10.39 -37.57
C TYR A 445 17.67 -10.20 -39.09
N ASP A 446 16.58 -9.69 -39.65
CA ASP A 446 16.42 -9.48 -41.09
C ASP A 446 15.69 -8.15 -41.34
N GLU A 447 16.46 -7.16 -41.79
CA GLU A 447 15.99 -5.79 -42.03
C GLU A 447 14.91 -5.70 -43.11
N THR A 448 14.73 -6.72 -43.95
CA THR A 448 13.71 -6.72 -45.02
C THR A 448 12.27 -6.83 -44.48
N PHE A 449 12.09 -7.24 -43.23
CA PHE A 449 10.78 -7.23 -42.55
C PHE A 449 10.44 -5.91 -41.87
N LEU A 450 11.40 -5.01 -41.72
CA LEU A 450 11.16 -3.68 -41.17
C LEU A 450 10.64 -2.76 -42.28
N PRO A 451 9.69 -1.84 -41.98
CA PRO A 451 9.30 -0.82 -42.94
C PRO A 451 10.50 0.07 -43.26
N LEU A 452 10.49 0.67 -44.46
CA LEU A 452 11.38 1.78 -44.81
C LEU A 452 10.97 3.04 -44.02
N SER A 453 11.17 3.01 -42.70
CA SER A 453 10.97 4.14 -41.81
C SER A 453 12.14 5.11 -41.95
N ASN A 454 11.81 6.37 -42.24
CA ASN A 454 12.79 7.45 -42.27
C ASN A 454 12.97 8.12 -40.89
N ASP A 455 12.37 7.59 -39.80
CA ASP A 455 12.58 8.13 -38.44
C ASP A 455 13.83 7.49 -37.81
N PRO A 456 14.96 8.23 -37.68
CA PRO A 456 16.21 7.68 -37.12
C PRO A 456 16.13 7.39 -35.61
N ARG A 457 15.02 7.74 -34.95
CA ARG A 457 14.78 7.45 -33.53
C ARG A 457 14.15 6.07 -33.28
N LEU A 458 13.72 5.38 -34.33
CA LEU A 458 13.09 4.07 -34.22
C LEU A 458 14.20 3.00 -34.04
N PRO A 459 14.24 2.26 -32.91
CA PRO A 459 15.29 1.28 -32.69
C PRO A 459 15.12 0.05 -33.61
N PRO A 460 16.23 -0.61 -33.99
CA PRO A 460 16.21 -1.89 -34.70
C PRO A 460 15.26 -2.93 -34.08
N GLY A 461 14.40 -3.55 -34.89
CA GLY A 461 13.38 -4.52 -34.47
C GLY A 461 11.98 -3.93 -34.20
N PHE A 462 11.88 -2.62 -34.06
CA PHE A 462 10.60 -1.90 -33.96
C PHE A 462 10.10 -1.45 -35.33
N VAL A 463 8.79 -1.56 -35.54
CA VAL A 463 8.08 -1.18 -36.78
C VAL A 463 7.52 0.24 -36.68
N ASN A 464 6.95 0.58 -35.52
CA ASN A 464 6.41 1.91 -35.21
C ASN A 464 6.24 2.07 -33.69
N VAL A 465 6.27 3.30 -33.17
CA VAL A 465 5.88 3.61 -31.79
C VAL A 465 4.50 4.27 -31.80
N LYS A 466 3.48 3.57 -31.30
CA LYS A 466 2.08 4.00 -31.29
C LYS A 466 1.81 5.06 -30.23
N ALA A 467 2.33 4.86 -29.02
CA ALA A 467 2.16 5.76 -27.89
C ALA A 467 3.52 6.01 -27.26
N LYS A 468 4.10 7.18 -27.55
CA LYS A 468 5.50 7.52 -27.22
C LYS A 468 5.73 7.99 -25.78
N HIS A 469 4.67 8.24 -25.02
CA HIS A 469 4.77 8.72 -23.66
C HIS A 469 5.18 7.58 -22.70
N TYR A 470 5.44 7.95 -21.45
CA TYR A 470 5.59 7.05 -20.30
C TYR A 470 4.94 7.70 -19.07
N LEU A 471 3.97 7.01 -18.48
CA LEU A 471 3.08 7.59 -17.46
C LEU A 471 3.55 7.38 -16.01
N LEU A 472 4.84 7.12 -15.76
CA LEU A 472 5.41 6.72 -14.46
C LEU A 472 5.03 5.29 -14.01
N ARG A 473 4.61 4.43 -14.93
CA ARG A 473 3.98 3.13 -14.64
C ARG A 473 4.93 2.03 -14.08
N PRO A 474 4.43 1.07 -13.29
CA PRO A 474 5.26 0.11 -12.54
C PRO A 474 5.52 -1.25 -13.21
N GLU A 475 4.79 -1.64 -14.26
CA GLU A 475 4.59 -3.04 -14.67
C GLU A 475 5.90 -3.76 -15.03
N ALA A 476 6.89 -3.03 -15.56
CA ALA A 476 8.22 -3.54 -15.82
C ALA A 476 9.06 -3.74 -14.53
N ILE A 477 9.00 -2.81 -13.56
CA ILE A 477 9.71 -2.96 -12.28
C ILE A 477 9.02 -3.99 -11.36
N GLU A 478 7.68 -4.13 -11.41
CA GLU A 478 6.97 -5.23 -10.76
C GLU A 478 7.56 -6.58 -11.20
N SER A 479 7.61 -6.83 -12.51
CA SER A 479 8.16 -8.07 -13.06
C SER A 479 9.62 -8.32 -12.71
N VAL A 480 10.45 -7.27 -12.67
CA VAL A 480 11.85 -7.34 -12.23
C VAL A 480 11.93 -7.65 -10.72
N PHE A 481 11.06 -7.07 -9.89
CA PHE A 481 10.95 -7.38 -8.46
C PHE A 481 10.53 -8.83 -8.21
N TYR A 482 9.47 -9.32 -8.87
CA TYR A 482 9.06 -10.72 -8.77
C TYR A 482 10.18 -11.66 -9.20
N MET A 483 10.84 -11.40 -10.33
CA MET A 483 11.97 -12.22 -10.78
C MET A 483 13.13 -12.23 -9.79
N TYR A 484 13.47 -11.08 -9.18
CA TYR A 484 14.44 -11.04 -8.08
C TYR A 484 14.01 -11.95 -6.93
N ARG A 485 12.80 -11.76 -6.37
CA ARG A 485 12.31 -12.53 -5.22
C ARG A 485 12.22 -14.03 -5.50
N ILE A 486 11.87 -14.42 -6.72
CA ILE A 486 11.64 -15.82 -7.16
C ILE A 486 12.96 -16.58 -7.43
N THR A 487 14.01 -15.87 -7.89
CA THR A 487 15.28 -16.48 -8.33
C THR A 487 16.47 -16.19 -7.41
N GLY A 488 16.49 -15.04 -6.75
CA GLY A 488 17.65 -14.52 -6.01
C GLY A 488 18.81 -14.04 -6.89
N ASP A 489 18.66 -13.96 -8.22
CA ASP A 489 19.75 -13.52 -9.11
C ASP A 489 19.91 -11.99 -9.05
N GLN A 490 21.11 -11.53 -8.69
CA GLN A 490 21.50 -10.12 -8.57
C GLN A 490 21.26 -9.31 -9.85
N VAL A 491 21.27 -9.98 -11.02
CA VAL A 491 21.00 -9.33 -12.31
C VAL A 491 19.69 -8.53 -12.31
N TRP A 492 18.68 -8.96 -11.53
CA TRP A 492 17.41 -8.26 -11.40
C TRP A 492 17.51 -7.01 -10.51
N ARG A 493 18.30 -7.04 -9.43
CA ARG A 493 18.60 -5.84 -8.61
C ARG A 493 19.39 -4.80 -9.40
N ASP A 494 20.40 -5.21 -10.16
CA ASP A 494 21.16 -4.28 -11.00
C ASP A 494 20.36 -3.76 -12.19
N THR A 495 19.48 -4.60 -12.77
CA THR A 495 18.50 -4.16 -13.77
C THR A 495 17.58 -3.10 -13.18
N ALA A 496 16.98 -3.33 -12.02
CA ALA A 496 16.14 -2.35 -11.35
C ALA A 496 16.91 -1.04 -11.09
N TRP A 497 18.17 -1.09 -10.66
CA TRP A 497 18.93 0.15 -10.43
C TRP A 497 19.17 0.94 -11.70
N ARG A 498 19.45 0.26 -12.82
CA ARG A 498 19.60 0.92 -14.13
C ARG A 498 18.28 1.50 -14.65
N LEU A 499 17.16 0.78 -14.48
CA LEU A 499 15.82 1.30 -14.78
C LEU A 499 15.51 2.54 -13.93
N TRP A 500 15.86 2.50 -12.64
CA TRP A 500 15.73 3.62 -11.71
C TRP A 500 16.52 4.85 -12.15
N GLU A 501 17.80 4.70 -12.49
CA GLU A 501 18.65 5.80 -12.97
C GLU A 501 18.12 6.43 -14.27
N ASN A 502 17.56 5.62 -15.18
CA ASN A 502 16.88 6.12 -16.37
C ASN A 502 15.60 6.87 -16.02
N ILE A 503 14.71 6.27 -15.23
CA ILE A 503 13.44 6.90 -14.83
C ILE A 503 13.69 8.23 -14.11
N VAL A 504 14.56 8.27 -13.09
CA VAL A 504 14.91 9.51 -12.39
C VAL A 504 15.46 10.55 -13.36
N ARG A 505 16.38 10.17 -14.26
CA ARG A 505 16.93 11.10 -15.26
C ARG A 505 15.84 11.72 -16.13
N GLU A 506 14.86 10.96 -16.60
CA GLU A 506 13.88 11.44 -17.58
C GLU A 506 12.62 12.06 -16.94
N THR A 507 12.32 11.74 -15.68
CA THR A 507 11.06 12.14 -15.01
C THR A 507 11.23 13.15 -13.88
N GLU A 508 12.42 13.32 -13.31
CA GLU A 508 12.62 14.25 -12.19
C GLU A 508 12.50 15.72 -12.65
N VAL A 509 11.62 16.46 -11.97
CA VAL A 509 11.39 17.90 -12.16
C VAL A 509 11.61 18.64 -10.83
N ASP A 510 11.51 19.97 -10.80
CA ASP A 510 11.85 20.76 -9.59
C ASP A 510 11.07 20.33 -8.34
N LEU A 511 9.75 20.19 -8.44
CA LEU A 511 8.89 19.83 -7.30
C LEU A 511 8.92 18.32 -7.01
N ALA A 512 8.74 17.48 -8.02
CA ALA A 512 8.51 16.05 -7.88
C ALA A 512 8.99 15.25 -9.11
N PHE A 513 8.19 14.31 -9.59
CA PHE A 513 8.43 13.51 -10.79
C PHE A 513 7.19 13.61 -11.70
N ALA A 514 7.43 13.60 -13.01
CA ALA A 514 6.44 13.95 -14.03
C ALA A 514 6.46 12.94 -15.19
N ILE A 515 5.30 12.70 -15.81
CA ILE A 515 5.20 11.85 -17.02
C ILE A 515 6.11 12.37 -18.14
N VAL A 516 6.54 11.49 -19.06
CA VAL A 516 7.35 11.85 -20.24
C VAL A 516 6.47 11.79 -21.49
N GLU A 517 6.54 12.80 -22.37
CA GLU A 517 5.69 12.88 -23.58
C GLU A 517 6.25 12.07 -24.77
N ASP A 518 7.58 12.00 -24.92
CA ASP A 518 8.25 11.24 -26.00
C ASP A 518 9.55 10.58 -25.50
N VAL A 519 9.49 9.28 -25.19
CA VAL A 519 10.64 8.46 -24.77
C VAL A 519 11.61 8.14 -25.91
N THR A 520 11.29 8.48 -27.17
CA THR A 520 12.20 8.28 -28.32
C THR A 520 13.36 9.28 -28.33
N VAL A 521 13.36 10.25 -27.41
CA VAL A 521 14.45 11.19 -27.13
C VAL A 521 14.77 11.17 -25.63
N SER A 522 16.04 11.37 -25.27
CA SER A 522 16.44 11.62 -23.86
C SER A 522 16.33 13.12 -23.56
N LYS A 523 15.93 13.45 -22.33
CA LYS A 523 15.62 14.79 -21.83
C LYS A 523 14.61 15.52 -22.74
N GLY A 524 13.54 14.81 -23.10
CA GLY A 524 12.39 15.34 -23.82
C GLY A 524 11.48 16.22 -22.94
N THR A 525 10.27 16.50 -23.43
CA THR A 525 9.25 17.25 -22.68
C THR A 525 8.57 16.35 -21.64
N ASN A 526 8.38 16.86 -20.43
CA ASN A 526 7.54 16.25 -19.41
C ASN A 526 6.12 16.84 -19.42
N GLY A 527 5.13 16.01 -19.10
CA GLY A 527 3.73 16.42 -18.91
C GLY A 527 3.41 16.76 -17.46
N ASP A 528 2.48 17.68 -17.23
CA ASP A 528 2.18 18.24 -15.89
C ASP A 528 1.20 17.39 -15.06
N VAL A 529 1.55 16.10 -14.88
CA VAL A 529 0.84 15.12 -14.05
C VAL A 529 1.85 14.22 -13.33
N MET A 530 1.57 13.92 -12.06
CA MET A 530 2.14 12.79 -11.33
C MET A 530 0.99 11.82 -11.01
N GLU A 531 1.00 10.65 -11.64
CA GLU A 531 -0.02 9.61 -11.45
C GLU A 531 0.09 8.96 -10.05
N THR A 532 -1.03 8.47 -9.48
CA THR A 532 -1.05 8.08 -8.06
C THR A 532 -0.17 6.86 -7.78
N PHE A 533 -0.18 5.91 -8.73
CA PHE A 533 0.67 4.71 -8.76
C PHE A 533 2.18 4.98 -8.77
N TRP A 534 2.63 6.22 -9.01
CA TRP A 534 4.03 6.57 -8.74
C TRP A 534 4.41 6.31 -7.27
N LEU A 535 3.52 6.70 -6.34
CA LEU A 535 3.72 6.50 -4.90
C LEU A 535 3.25 5.10 -4.43
N ALA A 536 2.17 4.57 -5.01
CA ALA A 536 1.63 3.27 -4.60
C ALA A 536 2.43 2.11 -5.17
N GLU A 537 2.94 2.19 -6.40
CA GLU A 537 3.48 1.03 -7.11
C GLU A 537 4.94 1.19 -7.48
N THR A 538 5.25 2.17 -8.33
CA THR A 538 6.58 2.28 -8.96
C THR A 538 7.66 2.47 -7.90
N LEU A 539 7.48 3.42 -6.98
CA LEU A 539 8.40 3.59 -5.84
C LEU A 539 8.34 2.45 -4.82
N LYS A 540 7.21 1.75 -4.70
CA LYS A 540 7.06 0.61 -3.77
C LYS A 540 7.89 -0.59 -4.25
N TYR A 541 7.79 -0.97 -5.52
CA TYR A 541 8.59 -2.07 -6.09
C TYR A 541 10.09 -1.71 -6.16
N PHE A 542 10.45 -0.48 -6.54
CA PHE A 542 11.84 -0.03 -6.47
C PHE A 542 12.40 -0.02 -5.04
N TYR A 543 11.59 0.25 -4.01
CA TYR A 543 12.02 0.19 -2.62
C TYR A 543 12.20 -1.26 -2.14
N LEU A 544 11.20 -2.11 -2.38
CA LEU A 544 11.16 -3.49 -1.91
C LEU A 544 12.20 -4.41 -2.56
N ILE A 545 12.64 -4.13 -3.80
CA ILE A 545 13.70 -4.92 -4.44
C ILE A 545 15.09 -4.66 -3.83
N PHE A 546 15.27 -3.55 -3.12
CA PHE A 546 16.50 -3.21 -2.38
C PHE A 546 16.33 -3.35 -0.86
N ASP A 547 15.20 -3.88 -0.39
CA ASP A 547 14.93 -4.15 1.03
C ASP A 547 15.09 -5.64 1.39
N ASP A 548 15.13 -5.93 2.68
CA ASP A 548 15.14 -7.28 3.25
C ASP A 548 13.93 -8.10 2.78
N GLU A 549 14.12 -9.37 2.44
CA GLU A 549 13.03 -10.19 1.88
C GLU A 549 11.94 -10.57 2.89
N GLY A 550 12.14 -10.34 4.19
CA GLY A 550 11.10 -10.39 5.21
C GLY A 550 10.15 -9.18 5.17
N VAL A 551 10.57 -8.04 4.60
CA VAL A 551 9.69 -6.89 4.37
C VAL A 551 8.78 -7.21 3.17
N ILE A 552 7.49 -7.41 3.48
CA ILE A 552 6.46 -7.88 2.54
C ILE A 552 6.88 -9.19 1.84
N ASP A 553 7.09 -10.23 2.64
CA ASP A 553 7.36 -11.58 2.16
C ASP A 553 6.21 -12.13 1.30
N LEU A 554 6.47 -12.47 0.03
CA LEU A 554 5.49 -13.02 -0.91
C LEU A 554 4.90 -14.39 -0.49
N ASP A 555 5.49 -15.08 0.49
CA ASP A 555 4.92 -16.28 1.12
C ASP A 555 3.84 -15.93 2.19
N GLU A 556 3.83 -14.69 2.70
CA GLU A 556 2.91 -14.19 3.74
C GLU A 556 1.91 -13.14 3.22
N TRP A 557 2.26 -12.43 2.15
CA TRP A 557 1.50 -11.36 1.53
C TRP A 557 1.21 -11.66 0.05
N VAL A 558 0.15 -11.04 -0.48
CA VAL A 558 -0.15 -11.03 -1.91
C VAL A 558 -0.60 -9.63 -2.30
N PHE A 559 0.09 -9.02 -3.25
CA PHE A 559 -0.25 -7.71 -3.78
C PHE A 559 -1.53 -7.77 -4.61
N ASN A 560 -2.41 -6.78 -4.51
CA ASN A 560 -3.46 -6.52 -5.51
C ASN A 560 -2.83 -5.94 -6.80
N THR A 561 -3.63 -5.44 -7.75
CA THR A 561 -3.14 -4.87 -9.02
C THR A 561 -2.54 -3.46 -8.90
N GLU A 562 -2.73 -2.79 -7.76
CA GLU A 562 -2.23 -1.43 -7.47
C GLU A 562 -1.12 -1.51 -6.39
N ALA A 563 -0.35 -2.59 -6.43
CA ALA A 563 0.69 -2.96 -5.48
C ALA A 563 0.32 -2.91 -3.98
N HIS A 564 -0.95 -3.09 -3.60
CA HIS A 564 -1.38 -3.12 -2.20
C HIS A 564 -1.28 -4.53 -1.58
N PRO A 565 -0.45 -4.78 -0.55
CA PRO A 565 -0.26 -6.13 -0.01
C PRO A 565 -1.38 -6.53 0.95
N PHE A 566 -2.15 -7.55 0.58
CA PHE A 566 -3.11 -8.21 1.47
C PHE A 566 -2.47 -9.41 2.17
N LYS A 567 -2.86 -9.62 3.44
CA LYS A 567 -2.33 -10.70 4.26
C LYS A 567 -2.94 -12.04 3.89
N ARG A 568 -2.11 -13.01 3.49
CA ARG A 568 -2.54 -14.36 3.12
C ARG A 568 -3.09 -15.12 4.34
N PRO A 569 -4.12 -15.98 4.19
CA PRO A 569 -4.57 -16.87 5.26
C PRO A 569 -3.45 -17.83 5.69
N VAL A 570 -3.10 -17.80 6.97
CA VAL A 570 -2.08 -18.71 7.53
C VAL A 570 -2.63 -20.11 7.76
N VAL A 571 -1.84 -21.13 7.41
CA VAL A 571 -2.09 -22.51 7.86
C VAL A 571 -1.92 -22.54 9.38
N ARG A 572 -3.04 -22.53 10.12
CA ARG A 572 -3.02 -22.84 11.55
C ARG A 572 -2.71 -24.32 11.71
N GLY A 573 -1.42 -24.65 11.78
CA GLY A 573 -0.99 -25.99 12.15
C GLY A 573 -1.66 -26.38 13.46
N PHE A 574 -2.40 -27.49 13.46
CA PHE A 574 -2.88 -28.16 14.67
C PHE A 574 -1.68 -28.73 15.44
N HIS A 575 -0.89 -27.84 16.04
CA HIS A 575 -0.27 -28.18 17.30
C HIS A 575 -1.41 -28.33 18.30
N ALA A 576 -1.83 -29.59 18.52
CA ALA A 576 -2.69 -29.97 19.63
C ALA A 576 -2.18 -29.25 20.88
N THR A 577 -2.95 -28.24 21.34
CA THR A 577 -2.55 -27.17 22.27
C THR A 577 -1.05 -27.12 22.50
N ARG A 578 -0.29 -26.46 21.60
CA ARG A 578 1.18 -26.27 21.73
C ARG A 578 1.46 -26.01 23.19
N GLU A 579 2.02 -27.02 23.87
CA GLU A 579 2.22 -26.97 25.32
C GLU A 579 2.99 -25.68 25.54
N LEU A 580 2.38 -24.73 26.26
CA LEU A 580 2.85 -23.36 26.36
C LEU A 580 4.33 -23.43 26.72
N ALA A 581 5.19 -23.15 25.75
CA ALA A 581 6.61 -23.36 25.90
C ALA A 581 7.03 -22.52 27.12
N ARG A 582 7.31 -23.20 28.23
CA ARG A 582 7.51 -22.63 29.57
C ARG A 582 8.83 -21.84 29.56
N GLY A 583 8.82 -20.67 28.91
CA GLY A 583 10.04 -19.94 28.57
C GLY A 583 9.80 -18.55 27.97
N SER A 584 8.86 -18.37 27.03
CA SER A 584 8.66 -17.04 26.42
C SER A 584 7.99 -16.04 27.39
N PHE A 585 8.52 -14.82 27.45
CA PHE A 585 7.94 -13.66 28.15
C PHE A 585 6.99 -12.84 27.28
N GLU A 586 6.92 -13.16 25.99
CA GLU A 586 6.15 -12.49 24.97
C GLU A 586 4.65 -12.81 25.11
N GLY A 587 3.79 -11.80 24.91
CA GLY A 587 2.35 -11.93 25.11
C GLY A 587 1.87 -11.98 26.58
N LYS A 588 2.78 -11.98 27.57
CA LYS A 588 2.44 -11.92 29.00
C LYS A 588 2.40 -10.49 29.53
N ASN A 589 1.54 -10.25 30.51
CA ASN A 589 1.44 -8.98 31.23
C ASN A 589 2.63 -8.81 32.22
N HIS A 590 2.85 -7.60 32.76
CA HIS A 590 4.05 -7.34 33.59
C HIS A 590 4.11 -8.19 34.88
N TYR A 591 2.96 -8.50 35.49
CA TYR A 591 2.86 -9.34 36.68
C TYR A 591 3.19 -10.81 36.36
N GLU A 592 2.66 -11.32 35.25
CA GLU A 592 2.94 -12.66 34.74
C GLU A 592 4.41 -12.85 34.33
N ARG A 593 5.01 -11.83 33.69
CA ARG A 593 6.44 -11.82 33.35
C ARG A 593 7.30 -11.90 34.61
N LEU A 594 6.99 -11.10 35.63
CA LEU A 594 7.67 -11.16 36.93
C LEU A 594 7.21 -12.31 37.84
N LYS A 595 6.24 -13.13 37.44
CA LYS A 595 5.66 -14.25 38.23
C LYS A 595 5.20 -13.84 39.64
N VAL A 596 4.55 -12.68 39.75
CA VAL A 596 4.04 -12.10 41.01
C VAL A 596 2.55 -11.78 40.90
N SER A 597 1.85 -11.74 42.03
CA SER A 597 0.44 -11.32 42.08
C SER A 597 0.28 -9.82 41.77
N PRO A 598 -0.85 -9.37 41.20
CA PRO A 598 -1.26 -7.96 41.20
C PRO A 598 -1.24 -7.29 42.58
N ASP A 599 -1.39 -8.06 43.67
CA ASP A 599 -1.31 -7.57 45.05
C ASP A 599 0.10 -7.57 45.65
N ALA A 600 1.14 -7.99 44.91
CA ALA A 600 2.47 -8.20 45.45
C ALA A 600 3.10 -6.91 46.00
N SER A 601 3.81 -7.03 47.12
CA SER A 601 4.57 -5.91 47.71
C SER A 601 5.76 -5.51 46.84
N PRO A 602 6.26 -4.26 46.94
CA PRO A 602 7.47 -3.83 46.23
C PRO A 602 8.70 -4.71 46.54
N ALA A 603 8.77 -5.27 47.75
CA ALA A 603 9.83 -6.20 48.14
C ALA A 603 9.77 -7.53 47.38
N GLU A 604 8.56 -8.07 47.14
CA GLU A 604 8.35 -9.31 46.39
C GLU A 604 8.59 -9.11 44.89
N ILE A 605 8.12 -7.99 44.33
CA ILE A 605 8.39 -7.59 42.93
C ILE A 605 9.89 -7.50 42.69
N LYS A 606 10.63 -6.81 43.58
CA LYS A 606 12.09 -6.71 43.53
C LYS A 606 12.75 -8.08 43.68
N LYS A 607 12.35 -8.89 44.67
CA LYS A 607 12.90 -10.24 44.89
C LYS A 607 12.72 -11.15 43.67
N SER A 608 11.55 -11.12 43.04
CA SER A 608 11.28 -11.94 41.85
C SER A 608 12.06 -11.46 40.63
N PHE A 609 12.15 -10.14 40.42
CA PHE A 609 12.99 -9.57 39.36
C PHE A 609 14.46 -10.02 39.48
N TYR A 610 15.09 -9.87 40.66
CA TYR A 610 16.47 -10.33 40.85
C TYR A 610 16.66 -11.84 40.60
N ALA A 611 15.69 -12.67 40.99
CA ALA A 611 15.74 -14.10 40.74
C ALA A 611 15.64 -14.44 39.23
N LEU A 612 14.70 -13.80 38.53
CA LEU A 612 14.47 -14.03 37.09
C LEU A 612 15.60 -13.43 36.24
N SER A 613 16.07 -12.23 36.56
CA SER A 613 17.22 -11.60 35.88
C SER A 613 18.50 -12.42 36.02
N LYS A 614 18.73 -13.09 37.15
CA LYS A 614 19.88 -14.02 37.29
C LYS A 614 19.70 -15.30 36.47
N ALA A 615 18.48 -15.83 36.37
CA ALA A 615 18.19 -17.03 35.58
C ALA A 615 18.24 -16.78 34.07
N HIS A 616 17.76 -15.63 33.61
CA HIS A 616 17.62 -15.25 32.20
C HIS A 616 18.68 -14.23 31.73
N HIS A 617 19.80 -14.08 32.45
CA HIS A 617 20.86 -13.15 32.04
C HIS A 617 21.50 -13.60 30.70
N PRO A 618 21.74 -12.70 29.73
CA PRO A 618 22.35 -13.06 28.45
C PRO A 618 23.71 -13.74 28.59
N ASP A 619 24.57 -13.26 29.50
CA ASP A 619 25.90 -13.86 29.72
C ASP A 619 25.86 -15.31 30.23
N ALA A 620 24.77 -15.71 30.89
CA ALA A 620 24.55 -17.07 31.38
C ALA A 620 23.85 -17.96 30.36
N ASN A 621 23.21 -17.37 29.34
CA ASN A 621 22.37 -18.04 28.34
C ASN A 621 22.83 -17.73 26.90
N ARG A 622 24.15 -17.71 26.66
CA ARG A 622 24.78 -17.26 25.40
C ARG A 622 24.37 -18.03 24.13
N SER A 623 23.73 -19.20 24.29
CA SER A 623 23.23 -20.03 23.19
C SER A 623 21.74 -19.84 22.90
N ASP A 624 21.01 -19.06 23.70
CA ASP A 624 19.62 -18.69 23.45
C ASP A 624 19.58 -17.34 22.70
N PRO A 625 19.18 -17.31 21.41
CA PRO A 625 19.11 -16.07 20.63
C PRO A 625 18.07 -15.07 21.18
N HIS A 626 17.16 -15.51 22.05
CA HIS A 626 16.14 -14.65 22.66
C HIS A 626 16.52 -14.17 24.07
N ALA A 627 17.67 -14.57 24.64
CA ALA A 627 18.04 -14.23 26.02
C ALA A 627 18.11 -12.70 26.26
N ALA A 628 18.69 -11.94 25.32
CA ALA A 628 18.74 -10.48 25.40
C ALA A 628 17.35 -9.82 25.35
N HIS A 629 16.46 -10.32 24.48
CA HIS A 629 15.09 -9.83 24.37
C HIS A 629 14.27 -10.15 25.63
N ASN A 630 14.32 -11.40 26.10
CA ASN A 630 13.66 -11.86 27.32
C ASN A 630 14.12 -11.07 28.56
N PHE A 631 15.42 -10.76 28.66
CA PHE A 631 15.96 -9.94 29.74
C PHE A 631 15.47 -8.48 29.67
N SER A 632 15.36 -7.92 28.47
CA SER A 632 14.78 -6.58 28.25
C SER A 632 13.33 -6.50 28.74
N LEU A 633 12.49 -7.47 28.35
CA LEU A 633 11.07 -7.56 28.79
C LEU A 633 10.91 -7.74 30.31
N LEU A 634 11.87 -8.40 30.98
CA LEU A 634 11.92 -8.49 32.44
C LEU A 634 12.26 -7.14 33.09
N SER A 635 13.25 -6.43 32.54
CA SER A 635 13.70 -5.11 33.01
C SER A 635 12.62 -4.05 32.84
N GLU A 636 11.93 -4.04 31.70
CA GLU A 636 10.74 -3.22 31.43
C GLU A 636 9.66 -3.46 32.50
N SER A 637 9.32 -4.73 32.75
CA SER A 637 8.25 -5.09 33.69
C SER A 637 8.57 -4.67 35.13
N TYR A 638 9.84 -4.78 35.55
CA TYR A 638 10.28 -4.25 36.84
C TYR A 638 10.26 -2.72 36.87
N THR A 639 10.65 -2.06 35.79
CA THR A 639 10.62 -0.59 35.67
C THR A 639 9.20 -0.03 35.79
N VAL A 640 8.19 -0.74 35.28
CA VAL A 640 6.77 -0.34 35.42
C VAL A 640 6.22 -0.69 36.80
N LEU A 641 6.48 -1.89 37.33
CA LEU A 641 5.86 -2.37 38.57
C LEU A 641 6.57 -1.94 39.87
N SER A 642 7.81 -1.48 39.80
CA SER A 642 8.57 -0.99 40.96
C SER A 642 8.23 0.46 41.36
N ASP A 643 7.69 1.26 40.43
CA ASP A 643 7.22 2.62 40.70
C ASP A 643 5.70 2.64 40.95
N ALA A 644 5.29 3.29 42.05
CA ALA A 644 3.89 3.27 42.48
C ALA A 644 2.93 3.99 41.51
N ASN A 645 3.37 5.07 40.86
CA ASN A 645 2.55 5.85 39.93
C ASN A 645 2.41 5.14 38.58
N ARG A 646 3.50 4.52 38.10
CA ARG A 646 3.50 3.72 36.85
C ARG A 646 2.68 2.44 37.02
N ARG A 647 2.83 1.74 38.16
CA ARG A 647 2.00 0.58 38.52
C ARG A 647 0.51 0.94 38.59
N ALA A 648 0.13 1.98 39.33
CA ALA A 648 -1.27 2.40 39.44
C ALA A 648 -1.89 2.84 38.10
N THR A 649 -1.09 3.38 37.19
CA THR A 649 -1.49 3.69 35.80
C THR A 649 -1.73 2.41 35.00
N TYR A 650 -0.78 1.47 35.06
CA TYR A 650 -0.87 0.17 34.40
C TYR A 650 -2.08 -0.65 34.86
N ASP A 651 -2.34 -0.70 36.17
CA ASP A 651 -3.46 -1.44 36.76
C ASP A 651 -4.82 -0.86 36.32
N ARG A 652 -4.90 0.47 36.19
CA ARG A 652 -6.10 1.18 35.72
C ARG A 652 -6.40 0.89 34.24
N GLU A 653 -5.37 0.81 33.41
CA GLU A 653 -5.52 0.83 31.95
C GLU A 653 -5.47 -0.56 31.29
N VAL A 654 -4.71 -1.50 31.86
CA VAL A 654 -4.42 -2.81 31.21
C VAL A 654 -5.15 -3.97 31.89
N LEU A 655 -5.18 -4.02 33.23
CA LEU A 655 -5.84 -5.12 33.96
C LEU A 655 -7.36 -5.09 33.85
N ARG A 656 -7.97 -3.90 33.91
CA ARG A 656 -9.44 -3.73 33.81
C ARG A 656 -10.06 -4.21 32.49
N LEU A 657 -9.26 -4.40 31.44
CA LEU A 657 -9.72 -4.91 30.14
C LEU A 657 -9.76 -6.45 30.08
N HIS A 658 -9.13 -7.16 31.03
CA HIS A 658 -8.97 -8.62 30.98
C HIS A 658 -9.92 -9.41 31.90
N GLU A 659 -10.65 -8.78 32.80
CA GLU A 659 -11.48 -9.47 33.81
C GLU A 659 -12.78 -10.10 33.28
N HIS A 660 -13.18 -9.83 32.04
CA HIS A 660 -14.45 -10.28 31.46
C HIS A 660 -14.37 -11.53 30.55
N ARG A 661 -13.62 -12.56 30.96
CA ARG A 661 -13.81 -13.94 30.47
C ARG A 661 -13.56 -14.95 31.58
N HIS A 662 -14.64 -15.54 32.12
CA HIS A 662 -14.81 -16.97 32.45
C HIS A 662 -15.97 -17.17 33.45
N HIS A 663 -17.11 -17.66 32.96
CA HIS A 663 -18.10 -18.37 33.77
C HIS A 663 -18.17 -19.82 33.28
N PRO A 664 -17.87 -20.83 34.13
CA PRO A 664 -17.92 -22.23 33.72
C PRO A 664 -19.34 -22.79 33.90
N HIS A 665 -19.97 -23.22 32.81
CA HIS A 665 -21.14 -24.10 32.89
C HIS A 665 -20.70 -25.53 33.22
N HIS A 666 -21.18 -26.06 34.34
CA HIS A 666 -20.99 -27.46 34.70
C HIS A 666 -21.97 -28.35 33.93
N HIS A 667 -21.46 -29.31 33.16
CA HIS A 667 -22.21 -30.51 32.79
C HIS A 667 -21.42 -31.75 33.24
N HIS A 668 -22.08 -32.60 34.03
CA HIS A 668 -21.55 -33.89 34.43
C HIS A 668 -21.51 -34.85 33.22
N ALA A 669 -20.41 -35.60 33.11
CA ALA A 669 -20.29 -36.72 32.19
C ALA A 669 -20.06 -38.02 32.97
N SER A 670 -20.80 -39.06 32.59
CA SER A 670 -20.52 -40.45 32.98
C SER A 670 -21.06 -41.36 31.88
N TYR A 671 -20.20 -42.12 31.21
CA TYR A 671 -20.18 -43.59 31.25
C TYR A 671 -19.09 -44.20 30.35
N HIS A 672 -18.65 -45.41 30.69
CA HIS A 672 -17.58 -46.18 30.04
C HIS A 672 -18.10 -47.18 28.98
N SER A 673 -17.29 -47.44 27.96
CA SER A 673 -16.97 -48.79 27.40
C SER A 673 -15.82 -48.65 26.38
N THR A 674 -14.60 -49.20 26.53
CA THR A 674 -14.08 -50.59 26.62
C THR A 674 -14.05 -51.41 25.31
N ASN A 675 -12.93 -51.27 24.57
CA ASN A 675 -12.18 -52.31 23.83
C ASN A 675 -12.78 -53.00 22.57
N PRO A 676 -11.95 -53.71 21.74
CA PRO A 676 -10.48 -53.82 21.69
C PRO A 676 -9.83 -53.61 20.29
N ALA A 677 -8.50 -53.74 20.23
CA ALA A 677 -7.64 -53.56 19.06
C ALA A 677 -7.51 -54.77 18.10
N GLY A 678 -6.99 -54.54 16.89
CA GLY A 678 -6.43 -55.58 16.00
C GLY A 678 -6.00 -55.07 14.62
N GLY A 679 -4.73 -55.29 14.23
CA GLY A 679 -4.22 -55.01 12.87
C GLY A 679 -2.76 -54.54 12.82
N ARG A 680 -1.84 -55.39 12.35
CA ARG A 680 -0.38 -55.12 12.24
C ARG A 680 0.00 -54.53 10.85
N PRO A 681 1.16 -53.83 10.74
CA PRO A 681 1.62 -53.23 9.49
C PRO A 681 2.46 -54.20 8.62
N PRO A 682 2.58 -53.95 7.30
CA PRO A 682 3.60 -54.56 6.46
C PRO A 682 4.88 -53.70 6.42
N SER A 683 5.99 -54.26 6.89
CA SER A 683 7.34 -53.74 6.69
C SER A 683 8.03 -54.47 5.53
N GLY A 684 8.79 -53.79 4.65
CA GLY A 684 9.77 -54.51 3.82
C GLY A 684 10.27 -53.84 2.53
N LEU A 685 11.44 -53.20 2.62
CA LEU A 685 12.57 -53.30 1.66
C LEU A 685 12.33 -53.08 0.15
N SER A 686 12.83 -51.95 -0.36
CA SER A 686 13.79 -51.96 -1.47
C SER A 686 14.67 -50.71 -1.47
N ARG A 687 15.95 -50.87 -1.12
CA ARG A 687 17.00 -49.84 -1.31
C ARG A 687 17.74 -50.14 -2.62
N ARG A 688 17.61 -49.26 -3.62
CA ARG A 688 18.65 -49.07 -4.66
C ARG A 688 18.82 -47.60 -4.99
N ARG A 689 20.02 -47.05 -4.72
CA ARG A 689 20.46 -45.76 -5.27
C ARG A 689 20.78 -45.97 -6.76
N GLY A 690 20.10 -45.26 -7.64
CA GLY A 690 20.52 -45.09 -9.04
C GLY A 690 21.37 -43.83 -9.16
N THR A 691 22.60 -43.95 -9.69
CA THR A 691 23.43 -42.80 -10.05
C THR A 691 22.90 -42.19 -11.36
N PHE A 692 22.24 -41.04 -11.27
CA PHE A 692 21.88 -40.24 -12.44
C PHE A 692 23.16 -39.71 -13.10
N ARG A 693 23.49 -40.23 -14.28
CA ARG A 693 24.46 -39.60 -15.18
C ARG A 693 23.68 -38.63 -16.06
N GLY A 694 24.04 -37.35 -16.01
CA GLY A 694 23.46 -36.33 -16.88
C GLY A 694 23.76 -36.56 -18.36
N PRO A 695 23.07 -35.83 -19.26
CA PRO A 695 23.26 -35.95 -20.70
C PRO A 695 24.66 -35.49 -21.18
N PRO A 696 25.09 -35.88 -22.41
CA PRO A 696 26.48 -35.75 -22.85
C PRO A 696 26.93 -34.30 -23.17
N PRO A 697 28.25 -34.04 -23.28
CA PRO A 697 28.79 -32.69 -23.44
C PRO A 697 28.69 -32.15 -24.88
N SER A 698 27.50 -31.69 -25.26
CA SER A 698 27.30 -30.66 -26.29
C SER A 698 26.49 -29.46 -25.77
N PHE A 699 26.29 -29.39 -24.46
CA PHE A 699 25.40 -28.46 -23.75
C PHE A 699 26.04 -27.10 -23.39
N TYR A 700 27.28 -26.85 -23.82
CA TYR A 700 28.13 -25.75 -23.33
C TYR A 700 28.43 -24.66 -24.38
N ARG A 701 27.47 -24.27 -25.24
CA ARG A 701 27.72 -23.21 -26.24
C ARG A 701 26.79 -22.00 -26.26
N SER A 702 25.70 -21.95 -25.49
CA SER A 702 24.88 -20.73 -25.35
C SER A 702 23.87 -20.78 -24.20
N GLY A 703 23.89 -19.75 -23.33
CA GLY A 703 22.66 -19.16 -22.79
C GLY A 703 22.09 -19.59 -21.43
N GLY A 704 22.73 -20.45 -20.64
CA GLY A 704 22.19 -20.86 -19.32
C GLY A 704 22.52 -19.89 -18.18
N TYR A 705 21.53 -19.24 -17.57
CA TYR A 705 21.68 -18.48 -16.32
C TYR A 705 21.61 -19.41 -15.08
N GLY A 706 22.25 -19.01 -13.97
CA GLY A 706 22.04 -19.64 -12.65
C GLY A 706 23.23 -20.38 -12.00
N ALA A 707 24.38 -20.55 -12.67
CA ALA A 707 25.52 -21.28 -12.09
C ALA A 707 26.90 -20.59 -12.22
N GLN A 708 26.96 -19.40 -12.83
CA GLN A 708 28.20 -18.69 -13.18
C GLN A 708 28.14 -17.18 -12.86
N ALA A 709 27.42 -16.82 -11.79
CA ALA A 709 27.36 -15.43 -11.29
C ALA A 709 28.78 -14.88 -11.01
N GLU A 710 29.63 -15.62 -10.27
CA GLU A 710 31.04 -15.26 -10.03
C GLU A 710 31.82 -14.93 -11.31
N LYS A 711 31.67 -15.73 -12.37
CA LYS A 711 32.42 -15.51 -13.63
C LYS A 711 31.90 -14.31 -14.42
N ARG A 712 30.63 -13.93 -14.23
CA ARG A 712 30.07 -12.71 -14.83
C ARG A 712 30.42 -11.47 -14.01
N HIS A 713 30.51 -11.58 -12.68
CA HIS A 713 31.10 -10.56 -11.82
C HIS A 713 32.55 -10.28 -12.24
N GLN A 714 33.38 -11.33 -12.35
CA GLN A 714 34.76 -11.20 -12.85
C GLN A 714 34.82 -10.61 -14.26
N ALA A 715 34.00 -11.07 -15.21
CA ALA A 715 33.99 -10.49 -16.57
C ALA A 715 33.51 -9.03 -16.58
N HIS A 716 32.63 -8.63 -15.66
CA HIS A 716 32.17 -7.25 -15.52
C HIS A 716 33.24 -6.35 -14.90
N GLU A 717 33.91 -6.82 -13.84
CA GLU A 717 35.10 -6.17 -13.25
C GLU A 717 36.25 -6.07 -14.27
N GLU A 718 36.51 -7.11 -15.07
CA GLU A 718 37.50 -7.09 -16.15
C GLU A 718 37.11 -6.11 -17.27
N SER A 719 35.81 -5.96 -17.56
CA SER A 719 35.32 -4.99 -18.56
C SER A 719 35.31 -3.53 -18.09
N THR A 720 35.36 -3.30 -16.77
CA THR A 720 35.35 -1.96 -16.15
C THR A 720 36.71 -1.56 -15.55
N GLY A 721 37.63 -2.50 -15.34
CA GLY A 721 38.97 -2.34 -14.78
C GLY A 721 40.03 -1.80 -15.73
N GLY A 722 39.79 -0.64 -16.34
CA GLY A 722 40.68 -0.01 -17.33
C GLY A 722 41.89 0.76 -16.77
N ALA A 723 42.77 0.14 -15.97
CA ALA A 723 44.06 0.76 -15.57
C ALA A 723 45.16 -0.25 -15.17
N ALA A 724 45.61 -1.08 -16.11
CA ALA A 724 46.78 -1.94 -15.89
C ALA A 724 48.10 -1.20 -16.15
N SER A 725 48.98 -1.10 -15.14
CA SER A 725 50.41 -0.82 -15.35
C SER A 725 51.19 -2.13 -15.37
N GLY A 726 51.69 -2.50 -16.55
CA GLY A 726 52.46 -3.72 -16.75
C GLY A 726 53.92 -3.59 -16.31
N ALA A 727 54.58 -4.75 -16.12
CA ALA A 727 56.03 -4.83 -15.98
C ALA A 727 56.65 -5.37 -17.27
N GLN A 728 57.59 -4.63 -17.89
CA GLN A 728 58.99 -5.07 -18.06
C GLN A 728 59.90 -4.11 -18.86
N THR A 729 61.14 -4.00 -18.36
CA THR A 729 62.42 -3.77 -19.07
C THR A 729 62.69 -2.47 -19.84
N ASP A 730 63.53 -1.64 -19.24
CA ASP A 730 64.74 -0.98 -19.79
C ASP A 730 64.87 -0.77 -21.32
N ARG A 731 64.93 0.51 -21.74
CA ARG A 731 66.21 1.14 -22.20
C ARG A 731 66.08 2.65 -22.58
N ALA A 732 67.07 3.40 -22.09
CA ALA A 732 67.70 4.60 -22.67
C ALA A 732 66.89 5.64 -23.48
N ASN A 733 66.80 6.85 -22.91
CA ASN A 733 66.62 8.15 -23.57
C ASN A 733 67.80 8.46 -24.52
N PRO A 734 67.67 9.29 -25.59
CA PRO A 734 68.11 10.71 -25.43
C PRO A 734 67.49 11.80 -26.37
N TRP A 735 67.58 13.07 -25.91
CA TRP A 735 67.34 14.37 -26.60
C TRP A 735 65.87 14.74 -26.92
N ASN A 736 65.20 15.75 -26.32
CA ASN A 736 65.48 17.21 -26.19
C ASN A 736 65.47 17.92 -27.58
N THR A 737 64.69 18.97 -27.89
CA THR A 737 64.09 20.11 -27.12
C THR A 737 62.59 20.33 -27.50
N SER A 738 61.81 21.39 -27.21
CA SER A 738 61.95 22.67 -26.44
C SER A 738 60.57 23.29 -26.07
N ALA A 739 60.48 23.90 -24.88
CA ALA A 739 60.05 25.28 -24.52
C ALA A 739 58.90 26.01 -25.30
N PHE A 740 57.96 26.77 -24.71
CA PHE A 740 57.94 27.53 -23.43
C PHE A 740 56.51 27.82 -22.87
N HIS A 741 56.40 27.92 -21.52
CA HIS A 741 55.48 28.74 -20.65
C HIS A 741 53.94 28.79 -20.91
N HIS A 742 53.00 28.83 -19.95
CA HIS A 742 52.91 28.80 -18.47
C HIS A 742 51.39 28.69 -18.10
N ALA A 743 50.86 28.43 -16.88
CA ALA A 743 51.32 28.01 -15.54
C ALA A 743 50.11 27.49 -14.69
N HIS A 744 50.35 27.02 -13.45
CA HIS A 744 49.39 26.65 -12.37
C HIS A 744 48.44 25.45 -12.66
N HIS A 745 48.59 24.24 -12.10
CA HIS A 745 48.75 23.76 -10.69
C HIS A 745 47.52 24.01 -9.79
N TYR A 746 47.01 23.05 -9.02
CA TYR A 746 47.17 21.58 -8.97
C TYR A 746 46.00 21.02 -8.15
N ALA A 747 45.50 19.82 -8.45
CA ALA A 747 44.67 19.05 -7.54
C ALA A 747 45.11 17.58 -7.56
N GLY A 748 45.35 17.00 -6.38
CA GLY A 748 45.72 15.61 -6.23
C GLY A 748 46.15 15.30 -4.80
N MET A 749 45.56 14.25 -4.22
CA MET A 749 46.12 13.49 -3.10
C MET A 749 45.59 12.06 -3.15
N GLY A 750 46.51 11.09 -3.10
CA GLY A 750 46.21 9.69 -2.79
C GLY A 750 46.29 9.42 -1.29
N PRO A 751 46.06 8.17 -0.85
CA PRO A 751 45.81 7.83 0.55
C PRO A 751 47.09 7.57 1.36
N GLY A 752 46.97 7.69 2.69
CA GLY A 752 47.99 7.27 3.65
C GLY A 752 47.36 6.70 4.91
N SER A 753 47.74 5.48 5.27
CA SER A 753 47.46 4.82 6.55
C SER A 753 48.75 4.65 7.33
N ASP A 754 48.75 4.92 8.64
CA ASP A 754 49.82 4.49 9.54
C ASP A 754 49.23 4.08 10.90
N PRO A 755 49.59 2.91 11.46
CA PRO A 755 49.08 2.47 12.75
C PRO A 755 50.10 2.73 13.87
N HIS A 756 49.78 3.56 14.86
CA HIS A 756 50.04 3.33 16.30
C HIS A 756 49.65 4.56 17.16
N HIS A 757 49.27 4.26 18.41
CA HIS A 757 48.99 5.17 19.53
C HIS A 757 47.65 5.93 19.66
N PHE A 758 47.18 5.94 20.91
CA PHE A 758 45.92 6.48 21.40
C PHE A 758 46.05 7.96 21.82
N ARG A 759 45.19 8.85 21.30
CA ARG A 759 44.15 9.56 22.09
C ARG A 759 43.38 10.61 21.27
N ASP A 760 42.14 10.81 21.71
CA ASP A 760 41.14 11.79 21.31
C ASP A 760 40.43 11.60 19.95
N GLN A 761 39.12 11.85 19.94
CA GLN A 761 38.20 11.54 18.85
C GLN A 761 37.71 12.81 18.16
N SER A 762 38.42 13.24 17.12
CA SER A 762 37.85 14.10 16.07
C SER A 762 38.46 13.80 14.71
N VAL A 763 37.60 13.69 13.70
CA VAL A 763 38.04 13.46 12.32
C VAL A 763 38.58 14.80 11.77
N PRO A 764 39.79 14.87 11.18
CA PRO A 764 40.48 16.15 10.93
C PRO A 764 39.78 17.17 10.02
N HIS A 765 38.75 16.74 9.29
CA HIS A 765 37.96 17.56 8.37
C HIS A 765 36.52 17.83 8.85
N PHE A 766 36.16 17.39 10.07
CA PHE A 766 34.84 17.61 10.66
C PHE A 766 34.95 18.55 11.89
N ASP A 767 34.74 19.86 11.67
CA ASP A 767 34.58 20.82 12.78
C ASP A 767 33.26 20.55 13.49
N LYS A 768 33.29 19.62 14.46
CA LYS A 768 32.14 19.28 15.30
C LYS A 768 31.55 20.52 15.99
N ALA A 769 32.36 21.49 16.39
CA ALA A 769 31.88 22.70 17.04
C ALA A 769 31.22 23.67 16.05
N GLY A 770 31.74 23.81 14.84
CA GLY A 770 31.10 24.53 13.73
C GLY A 770 29.78 23.88 13.29
N HIS A 771 29.78 22.55 13.17
CA HIS A 771 28.59 21.78 12.78
C HIS A 771 27.49 21.85 13.86
N THR A 772 27.84 21.70 15.14
CA THR A 772 26.88 21.89 16.25
C THR A 772 26.34 23.32 16.29
N ARG A 773 27.20 24.35 16.17
CA ARG A 773 26.74 25.76 16.08
C ARG A 773 25.87 26.05 14.85
N THR A 774 26.04 25.28 13.77
CA THR A 774 25.19 25.39 12.57
C THR A 774 23.84 24.75 12.80
N HIS A 775 23.78 23.57 13.43
CA HIS A 775 22.51 22.97 13.87
C HIS A 775 21.77 23.83 14.88
N GLU A 776 22.44 24.33 15.93
CA GLU A 776 21.83 25.23 16.91
C GLU A 776 21.26 26.50 16.26
N ARG A 777 21.95 27.06 15.25
CA ARG A 777 21.44 28.19 14.46
C ARG A 777 20.25 27.82 13.58
N GLU A 778 20.25 26.66 12.94
CA GLU A 778 19.10 26.21 12.15
C GLU A 778 17.90 25.80 13.01
N ASP A 779 18.11 25.19 14.18
CA ASP A 779 17.05 24.90 15.14
C ASP A 779 16.50 26.20 15.76
N HIS A 780 17.34 27.19 16.06
CA HIS A 780 16.86 28.51 16.48
C HIS A 780 16.11 29.25 15.36
N ARG A 781 16.47 29.03 14.08
CA ARG A 781 15.72 29.51 12.90
C ARG A 781 14.43 28.71 12.65
N ARG A 782 14.38 27.41 12.98
CA ARG A 782 13.17 26.58 12.93
C ARG A 782 12.20 27.01 14.04
N TRP A 783 12.68 27.23 15.25
CA TRP A 783 11.89 27.79 16.36
C TRP A 783 11.35 29.18 16.04
N GLN A 784 12.16 30.07 15.43
CA GLN A 784 11.69 31.37 14.95
C GLN A 784 10.68 31.26 13.78
N ARG A 785 10.80 30.25 12.91
CA ARG A 785 9.80 29.96 11.87
C ARG A 785 8.51 29.39 12.47
N GLN A 786 8.58 28.52 13.47
CA GLN A 786 7.42 28.05 14.24
C GLN A 786 6.68 29.21 14.94
N ARG A 787 7.42 30.15 15.53
CA ARG A 787 6.85 31.39 16.11
C ARG A 787 6.37 32.44 15.08
N ARG A 788 6.52 32.17 13.78
CA ARG A 788 5.94 32.99 12.69
C ARG A 788 4.81 32.27 11.96
N ALA A 789 4.83 30.93 11.93
CA ALA A 789 3.73 30.11 11.44
C ALA A 789 2.59 30.00 12.47
N VAL A 790 2.90 30.10 13.77
CA VAL A 790 1.95 30.45 14.82
C VAL A 790 1.95 31.98 14.93
N GLY A 791 1.00 32.62 14.25
CA GLY A 791 0.93 34.08 14.16
C GLY A 791 0.75 34.76 15.52
N ASP A 792 1.73 35.55 15.91
CA ASP A 792 1.60 36.62 16.91
C ASP A 792 1.19 37.91 16.17
N ASP A 793 0.01 37.88 15.57
CA ASP A 793 -0.69 39.10 15.15
C ASP A 793 -1.33 39.69 16.40
N GLY A 794 -0.91 40.90 16.77
CA GLY A 794 -1.33 41.61 17.97
C GLY A 794 -2.78 42.08 17.94
N ILE A 795 -3.72 41.15 17.97
CA ILE A 795 -5.13 41.37 18.28
C ILE A 795 -5.31 41.05 19.76
N GLU A 796 -5.87 41.99 20.52
CA GLU A 796 -6.15 41.78 21.94
C GLU A 796 -6.97 40.50 22.13
N PHE A 797 -6.50 39.63 23.03
CA PHE A 797 -7.21 38.43 23.43
C PHE A 797 -8.48 38.85 24.18
N GLU A 798 -9.59 39.01 23.45
CA GLU A 798 -10.91 39.00 24.06
C GLU A 798 -11.01 37.66 24.79
N PRO A 799 -11.17 37.63 26.12
CA PRO A 799 -11.09 36.39 26.87
C PRO A 799 -12.21 35.49 26.38
N GLN A 800 -11.88 34.26 25.95
CA GLN A 800 -12.88 33.22 25.70
C GLN A 800 -13.60 32.92 27.01
N THR A 801 -14.65 33.69 27.28
CA THR A 801 -15.47 33.51 28.45
C THR A 801 -16.14 32.15 28.33
N SER A 802 -16.09 31.35 29.38
CA SER A 802 -16.75 30.05 29.40
C SER A 802 -18.25 30.20 29.11
N LEU A 803 -18.97 29.10 28.86
CA LEU A 803 -20.42 29.13 28.65
C LEU A 803 -21.16 29.93 29.77
N ALA A 804 -20.66 29.87 31.00
CA ALA A 804 -21.13 30.66 32.13
C ALA A 804 -20.82 32.17 32.02
N GLY A 805 -19.66 32.54 31.45
CA GLY A 805 -19.30 33.94 31.21
C GLY A 805 -20.07 34.58 30.05
N HIS A 806 -20.29 33.86 28.94
CA HIS A 806 -21.21 34.33 27.89
C HIS A 806 -22.65 34.46 28.42
N PHE A 807 -23.11 33.52 29.25
CA PHE A 807 -24.39 33.65 29.95
C PHE A 807 -24.46 34.91 30.85
N LEU A 808 -23.40 35.21 31.61
CA LEU A 808 -23.34 36.41 32.44
C LEU A 808 -23.29 37.72 31.62
N ILE A 809 -22.60 37.74 30.48
CA ILE A 809 -22.58 38.89 29.56
C ILE A 809 -23.98 39.14 28.98
N VAL A 810 -24.63 38.11 28.44
CA VAL A 810 -25.98 38.22 27.87
C VAL A 810 -27.01 38.57 28.94
N ALA A 811 -26.93 37.98 30.13
CA ALA A 811 -27.77 38.35 31.27
C ALA A 811 -27.54 39.80 31.72
N GLY A 812 -26.29 40.29 31.70
CA GLY A 812 -25.94 41.67 31.99
C GLY A 812 -26.52 42.66 30.97
N ILE A 813 -26.44 42.33 29.67
CA ILE A 813 -27.03 43.16 28.59
C ILE A 813 -28.55 43.18 28.69
N LEU A 814 -29.20 42.04 28.95
CA LEU A 814 -30.65 41.96 29.16
C LEU A 814 -31.10 42.70 30.44
N ALA A 815 -30.32 42.62 31.52
CA ALA A 815 -30.56 43.42 32.71
C ALA A 815 -30.44 44.92 32.40
N ALA A 816 -29.36 45.37 31.76
CA ALA A 816 -29.18 46.78 31.42
C ALA A 816 -30.30 47.31 30.50
N THR A 817 -30.64 46.58 29.44
CA THR A 817 -31.67 46.99 28.47
C THR A 817 -33.09 47.00 29.04
N LEU A 818 -33.40 46.22 30.07
CA LEU A 818 -34.72 46.22 30.73
C LEU A 818 -34.78 47.16 31.95
N PHE A 819 -33.72 47.24 32.75
CA PHE A 819 -33.70 48.01 34.01
C PHE A 819 -33.42 49.50 33.78
N VAL A 820 -32.54 49.87 32.83
CA VAL A 820 -32.20 51.28 32.57
C VAL A 820 -33.42 52.08 32.08
N PRO A 821 -34.26 51.60 31.13
CA PRO A 821 -35.49 52.30 30.76
C PRO A 821 -36.49 52.40 31.91
N ALA A 822 -36.59 51.37 32.76
CA ALA A 822 -37.48 51.38 33.92
C ALA A 822 -37.07 52.46 34.94
N VAL A 823 -35.78 52.54 35.28
CA VAL A 823 -35.22 53.56 36.17
C VAL A 823 -35.34 54.96 35.55
N TYR A 824 -35.05 55.11 34.25
CA TYR A 824 -35.21 56.38 33.53
C TYR A 824 -36.66 56.88 33.54
N LEU A 825 -37.64 56.01 33.26
CA LEU A 825 -39.06 56.34 33.32
C LEU A 825 -39.53 56.68 34.75
N GLN A 826 -38.91 56.08 35.77
CA GLN A 826 -39.20 56.36 37.17
C GLN A 826 -38.63 57.72 37.62
N PHE A 827 -37.42 58.08 37.18
CA PHE A 827 -36.84 59.42 37.36
C PHE A 827 -37.62 60.50 36.60
N MET A 828 -38.05 60.24 35.36
CA MET A 828 -38.90 61.15 34.59
C MET A 828 -40.27 61.40 35.26
N ARG A 829 -40.85 60.39 35.93
CA ARG A 829 -42.07 60.57 36.76
C ARG A 829 -41.83 61.45 37.98
N LEU A 830 -40.71 61.27 38.69
CA LEU A 830 -40.34 62.11 39.84
C LEU A 830 -40.06 63.57 39.43
N GLY A 831 -39.39 63.79 38.31
CA GLY A 831 -39.17 65.14 37.75
C GLY A 831 -40.46 65.85 37.36
N ARG A 832 -41.44 65.11 36.83
CA ARG A 832 -42.75 65.65 36.44
C ARG A 832 -43.62 66.04 37.63
N GLN A 833 -43.63 65.23 38.70
CA GLN A 833 -44.32 65.57 39.96
C GLN A 833 -43.75 66.79 40.69
N LYS A 834 -42.50 67.18 40.41
CA LYS A 834 -41.91 68.39 41.00
C LYS A 834 -42.37 69.67 40.28
N LYS A 835 -42.62 69.62 38.97
CA LYS A 835 -43.16 70.75 38.19
C LYS A 835 -44.64 71.04 38.45
N GLU A 836 -45.44 70.05 38.82
CA GLU A 836 -46.87 70.21 39.19
C GLU A 836 -47.06 70.71 40.64
N LYS A 837 -45.98 71.08 41.35
CA LYS A 837 -46.02 71.68 42.71
C LYS A 837 -45.49 73.11 42.79
N GLU A 838 -45.07 73.69 41.67
CA GLU A 838 -44.57 75.07 41.56
C GLU A 838 -45.34 75.88 40.48
N SER A 839 -46.60 75.49 40.20
CA SER A 839 -47.56 76.19 39.33
C SER A 839 -48.90 76.38 40.02
#